data_AF-A0A496AGN3-F1
#
_entry.id   AF-A0A496AGN3-F1
#
_cell.length_a   1.000
_cell.length_b   1.000
_cell.length_c   1.000
_cell.angle_alpha   90.00
_cell.angle_beta   90.00
_cell.angle_gamma   90.00
#
_symmetry.space_group_name_H-M   'P 1'
#
loop_
_entity.id
_entity.type
_entity.pdbx_description
1 polymer ?
#
loop_
_entity_poly.entity_id
_entity_poly.type
_entity_poly.pdbx_seq_one_letter_code
_entity_poly.pdbx_strand_id
1 'polypeptide(L)'
;RHNRVVERHTSRYGAYWKSYDFAGSVGSQNIFTHPLDFTHDGGEIIFNLPNGLQAYLLVDANGNRLNDAPIEIVSNPAASDPTVRNGLSCIGCHTQGMKMFTDSVRAVIEQDDNPPYNKEHALRLYPEQSVLDDLVAKDTERFQQALEKIGGPFSDDASKQQFFKRCENEPIQRFHELFQAPLNAAHAAASVGLETDAFLTQIREKQSLKNLGLQTLIDVNGTVKRDAWTSNFDQVISALNTPDSTLPPVVERPELIPGESVHIPDENLRAVIEEALGKASGDTITVADMATLQKLDAPNKNISDLTGLAFAKNLIELYLHYNPLSDISPLASLTKLRELHFPDTEVADLSPLSGLLELEVIDASATRIKSLAPLAGLKNLQKLDTVDSDITDLSPLAGLTNLTRLRLYDVKATDLSPLKGLTKLKWLGLTHTENISDLSPLSGLTDLEHLDLFNTEIVDVSPLSGLVNLETLILANNRIVDVSPLASLRNLKNLNLHGNNISDFSPLDGIRKNLKEFTWYDNPAFPQGGPKIAGPWQWLMLPVQAEGWGGVGLLTDYLKAASEGKVTEQQIATLGASAGDVVGDSVWSVGTLESYNFTDLGRNRNNVRRLLDPQGAIEDLPDFHYPKQGLELVVYGSITLYSPQTQQTRIFVGASLGRKVWLNGKLLHEEYIIDRNNYDYQNVFPATLKKGKNVVLVACEYWYSRWSLFFGFEPNTEYNVVNPRVGYTFSEPKIHAGDTFTLDISAEDVYDLAGWQFDIAFDPEVLEAIEVNEGDFLKKEGGTTFFQKGTIDNATGKISKLSSARLNEDGVTGTGTLLSVTFTAKAGGETRLSLRNFQLGSVTGEAINAGPHEFVFTIEGQLATGDVNRDGQVSVLDLILVSRHLGEDASANPQADVNRDGIINIQDLIIVAQHLGESTAAAAPSAIAINNGELTPTMIQAWITQAQLENDGSLAFRQGIANLERLLALFIPEETVLLHNYPNPFNPETWIPYQLAKPAEVTLIIYAPNGAVVRTLELGHQPAGFYESRSRAAYWDGRNEVGEPVASGIYFYTLSTESTRDSVTAGDFNATRKMLIRK
;
A
#
# COMPACT_ATOMS: atom_id res chain seq x y z
N ARG A 1 17.00 -11.21 31.80
CA ARG A 1 16.55 -10.01 31.06
C ARG A 1 16.62 -10.38 29.60
N HIS A 2 15.58 -10.06 28.84
CA HIS A 2 15.53 -10.29 27.40
C HIS A 2 16.61 -9.47 26.69
N ASN A 3 17.16 -9.99 25.59
CA ASN A 3 18.14 -9.27 24.81
C ASN A 3 17.49 -8.04 24.18
N ARG A 4 18.29 -7.01 23.90
CA ARG A 4 17.85 -5.83 23.18
C ARG A 4 19.00 -5.26 22.37
N VAL A 5 18.72 -4.88 21.13
CA VAL A 5 19.61 -4.06 20.29
C VAL A 5 18.95 -2.70 20.13
N VAL A 6 19.73 -1.62 20.18
CA VAL A 6 19.23 -0.26 20.01
C VAL A 6 19.92 0.41 18.84
N GLU A 7 19.13 1.15 18.08
CA GLU A 7 19.56 1.88 16.90
C GLU A 7 19.16 3.35 17.06
N ARG A 8 20.08 4.26 16.74
CA ARG A 8 19.86 5.69 16.85
C ARG A 8 19.98 6.36 15.49
N HIS A 9 18.93 7.06 15.09
CA HIS A 9 18.87 7.85 13.87
C HIS A 9 18.93 9.34 14.19
N THR A 10 19.72 10.11 13.45
CA THR A 10 19.67 11.58 13.53
C THR A 10 18.35 12.07 12.93
N SER A 11 17.73 13.04 13.60
CA SER A 11 16.46 13.64 13.16
C SER A 11 16.53 15.15 13.22
N ARG A 12 15.68 15.84 12.45
CA ARG A 12 15.60 17.31 12.39
C ARG A 12 15.50 17.96 13.77
N TYR A 13 14.85 17.29 14.72
CA TYR A 13 14.61 17.80 16.08
C TYR A 13 15.44 17.08 17.14
N GLY A 14 16.50 16.36 16.76
CA GLY A 14 17.38 15.64 17.68
C GLY A 14 17.69 14.25 17.15
N ALA A 15 16.98 13.25 17.66
CA ALA A 15 17.16 11.87 17.27
C ALA A 15 15.89 11.06 17.43
N TYR A 16 15.91 9.90 16.80
CA TYR A 16 14.91 8.87 16.94
C TYR A 16 15.63 7.57 17.30
N TRP A 17 15.20 6.94 18.40
CA TRP A 17 15.76 5.68 18.89
C TRP A 17 14.78 4.54 18.64
N LYS A 18 15.28 3.43 18.10
CA LYS A 18 14.53 2.20 17.90
C LYS A 18 15.18 1.09 18.72
N SER A 19 14.39 0.32 19.46
CA SER A 19 14.83 -0.94 20.02
C SER A 19 14.35 -2.12 19.18
N TYR A 20 15.12 -3.18 19.23
CA TYR A 20 14.80 -4.50 18.74
C TYR A 20 14.84 -5.42 19.95
N ASP A 21 13.69 -5.97 20.32
CA ASP A 21 13.48 -6.76 21.52
C ASP A 21 13.29 -8.24 21.16
N PHE A 22 13.78 -9.14 22.01
CA PHE A 22 13.86 -10.57 21.70
C PHE A 22 13.21 -11.40 22.81
N ALA A 23 12.23 -12.22 22.47
CA ALA A 23 11.57 -13.16 23.37
C ALA A 23 12.56 -14.21 23.90
N GLY A 24 13.58 -14.58 23.12
CA GLY A 24 14.61 -15.55 23.49
C GLY A 24 16.04 -15.20 23.03
N SER A 25 16.94 -16.18 23.19
CA SER A 25 18.36 -16.11 22.82
C SER A 25 18.79 -17.35 22.04
N VAL A 26 17.95 -17.83 21.11
CA VAL A 26 18.17 -19.05 20.33
C VAL A 26 18.14 -18.76 18.83
N GLY A 27 18.86 -19.55 18.02
CA GLY A 27 18.91 -19.36 16.58
C GLY A 27 19.33 -17.93 16.17
N SER A 28 18.63 -17.34 15.21
CA SER A 28 18.81 -15.96 14.76
C SER A 28 18.40 -14.90 15.79
N GLN A 29 17.75 -15.27 16.90
CA GLN A 29 17.50 -14.34 18.02
C GLN A 29 18.72 -14.20 18.96
N ASN A 30 19.75 -15.02 18.78
CA ASN A 30 20.97 -14.92 19.58
C ASN A 30 21.95 -13.89 18.99
N ILE A 31 21.83 -12.65 19.45
CA ILE A 31 22.61 -11.48 19.00
C ILE A 31 24.13 -11.60 19.20
N PHE A 32 24.60 -12.50 20.07
CA PHE A 32 26.04 -12.75 20.25
C PHE A 32 26.63 -13.61 19.12
N THR A 33 25.78 -14.40 18.45
CA THR A 33 26.16 -15.24 17.30
C THR A 33 25.72 -14.66 15.96
N HIS A 34 24.67 -13.83 15.96
CA HIS A 34 24.11 -13.18 14.77
C HIS A 34 24.03 -11.64 14.93
N PRO A 35 25.15 -10.93 15.15
CA PRO A 35 25.12 -9.48 15.39
C PRO A 35 24.77 -8.64 14.15
N LEU A 36 24.75 -9.23 12.95
CA LEU A 36 24.44 -8.54 11.69
C LEU A 36 23.11 -8.96 11.05
N ASP A 37 22.60 -10.15 11.38
CA ASP A 37 21.44 -10.78 10.72
C ASP A 37 20.58 -11.51 11.76
N PHE A 38 19.91 -10.72 12.59
CA PHE A 38 19.10 -11.21 13.71
C PHE A 38 17.59 -11.09 13.44
N THR A 39 16.81 -11.92 14.12
CA THR A 39 15.33 -11.84 14.12
C THR A 39 14.86 -11.31 15.46
N HIS A 40 14.02 -10.27 15.48
CA HIS A 40 13.46 -9.67 16.70
C HIS A 40 11.93 -9.86 16.74
N ASP A 41 11.34 -9.71 17.92
CA ASP A 41 9.90 -9.93 18.14
C ASP A 41 9.10 -8.61 18.22
N GLY A 42 9.79 -7.48 18.27
CA GLY A 42 9.20 -6.14 18.27
C GLY A 42 10.15 -5.12 18.85
N GLY A 43 9.62 -4.01 19.36
CA GLY A 43 10.42 -3.05 20.10
C GLY A 43 9.71 -1.73 20.42
N GLU A 44 10.50 -0.79 20.92
CA GLU A 44 10.08 0.55 21.31
C GLU A 44 10.77 1.60 20.45
N ILE A 45 10.02 2.65 20.15
CA ILE A 45 10.38 3.74 19.27
C ILE A 45 10.23 5.03 20.08
N ILE A 46 11.33 5.76 20.31
CA ILE A 46 11.36 7.01 21.09
C ILE A 46 11.81 8.17 20.20
N PHE A 47 10.94 9.16 20.03
CA PHE A 47 11.18 10.33 19.18
C PHE A 47 11.45 11.59 19.98
N ASN A 48 12.46 12.35 19.60
CA ASN A 48 12.63 13.73 20.06
C ASN A 48 11.68 14.67 19.31
N LEU A 49 10.81 15.35 20.05
CA LEU A 49 9.84 16.32 19.52
C LEU A 49 10.44 17.73 19.39
N PRO A 50 9.90 18.62 18.52
CA PRO A 50 10.40 19.98 18.33
C PRO A 50 10.52 20.82 19.61
N ASN A 51 9.64 20.58 20.57
CA ASN A 51 9.60 21.30 21.86
C ASN A 51 10.60 20.79 22.90
N GLY A 52 11.40 19.77 22.57
CA GLY A 52 12.36 19.19 23.51
C GLY A 52 11.87 17.91 24.21
N LEU A 53 10.55 17.66 24.23
CA LEU A 53 9.96 16.48 24.85
C LEU A 53 10.13 15.22 23.97
N GLN A 54 9.68 14.07 24.49
CA GLN A 54 9.72 12.79 23.82
C GLN A 54 8.32 12.25 23.51
N ALA A 55 8.21 11.50 22.42
CA ALA A 55 7.05 10.67 22.09
C ALA A 55 7.46 9.20 22.01
N TYR A 56 6.51 8.31 22.25
CA TYR A 56 6.74 6.87 22.41
C TYR A 56 5.80 6.08 21.51
N LEU A 57 6.28 4.97 20.96
CA LEU A 57 5.52 4.05 20.14
C LEU A 57 6.03 2.62 20.37
N LEU A 58 5.12 1.69 20.64
CA LEU A 58 5.42 0.26 20.67
C LEU A 58 5.11 -0.36 19.30
N VAL A 59 5.96 -1.27 18.83
CA VAL A 59 5.79 -1.95 17.55
C VAL A 59 6.03 -3.46 17.62
N ASP A 60 5.36 -4.21 16.74
CA ASP A 60 5.66 -5.62 16.48
C ASP A 60 6.91 -5.78 15.59
N ALA A 61 7.29 -7.03 15.29
CA ALA A 61 8.45 -7.34 14.44
C ALA A 61 8.39 -6.72 13.03
N ASN A 62 7.19 -6.44 12.51
CA ASN A 62 6.97 -5.84 11.19
C ASN A 62 6.92 -4.30 11.24
N GLY A 63 6.99 -3.71 12.44
CA GLY A 63 6.89 -2.27 12.64
C GLY A 63 5.45 -1.75 12.84
N ASN A 64 4.45 -2.62 12.99
CA ASN A 64 3.07 -2.19 13.24
C ASN A 64 2.86 -1.78 14.69
N ARG A 65 2.04 -0.75 14.92
CA ARG A 65 1.73 -0.22 16.26
C ARG A 65 1.05 -1.25 17.16
N LEU A 66 1.55 -1.41 18.38
CA LEU A 66 0.92 -2.16 19.47
C LEU A 66 0.24 -1.23 20.48
N ASN A 67 -0.90 -1.64 21.05
CA ASN A 67 -1.51 -0.96 22.19
C ASN A 67 -0.90 -1.42 23.51
N ASP A 68 -0.73 -2.74 23.66
CA ASP A 68 -0.15 -3.41 24.81
C ASP A 68 0.97 -4.34 24.32
N ALA A 69 2.13 -4.32 24.97
CA ALA A 69 3.23 -5.23 24.63
C ALA A 69 3.01 -6.62 25.26
N PRO A 70 3.47 -7.69 24.60
CA PRO A 70 3.45 -9.02 25.18
C PRO A 70 4.33 -9.09 26.44
N ILE A 71 3.76 -9.52 27.57
CA ILE A 71 4.38 -9.51 28.91
C ILE A 71 5.60 -10.44 28.97
N GLU A 72 5.60 -11.49 28.16
CA GLU A 72 6.68 -12.45 27.99
C GLU A 72 7.93 -11.88 27.30
N ILE A 73 7.82 -10.72 26.64
CA ILE A 73 8.95 -10.01 26.01
C ILE A 73 9.37 -8.82 26.88
N VAL A 74 8.41 -8.00 27.29
CA VAL A 74 8.65 -6.82 28.12
C VAL A 74 7.53 -6.63 29.13
N SER A 75 7.90 -6.42 30.38
CA SER A 75 6.96 -6.19 31.48
C SER A 75 7.41 -5.01 32.33
N ASN A 76 6.44 -4.36 32.98
CA ASN A 76 6.68 -3.33 33.98
C ASN A 76 6.50 -3.91 35.40
N PRO A 77 7.51 -4.59 35.97
CA PRO A 77 7.38 -5.25 37.27
C PRO A 77 7.20 -4.29 38.45
N ALA A 78 7.41 -2.98 38.24
CA ALA A 78 7.21 -1.95 39.26
C ALA A 78 5.76 -1.43 39.31
N ALA A 79 4.92 -1.75 38.33
CA ALA A 79 3.52 -1.35 38.30
C ALA A 79 2.61 -2.45 38.89
N SER A 80 1.41 -2.04 39.33
CA SER A 80 0.36 -2.96 39.78
C SER A 80 -0.14 -3.90 38.67
N ASP A 81 0.07 -3.51 37.42
CA ASP A 81 -0.18 -4.29 36.22
C ASP A 81 1.13 -4.38 35.42
N PRO A 82 1.66 -5.60 35.18
CA PRO A 82 2.93 -5.77 34.50
C PRO A 82 2.88 -5.46 32.99
N THR A 83 1.69 -5.18 32.43
CA THR A 83 1.52 -4.88 31.01
C THR A 83 2.18 -3.54 30.64
N VAL A 84 3.04 -3.55 29.62
CA VAL A 84 3.61 -2.32 29.06
C VAL A 84 2.67 -1.76 28.00
N ARG A 85 2.05 -0.62 28.31
CA ARG A 85 1.09 0.04 27.43
C ARG A 85 1.72 1.18 26.66
N ASN A 86 1.38 1.28 25.38
CA ASN A 86 1.91 2.28 24.48
C ASN A 86 1.61 3.70 24.98
N GLY A 87 2.64 4.53 25.04
CA GLY A 87 2.57 5.89 25.57
C GLY A 87 2.51 5.95 27.09
N LEU A 88 1.71 5.13 27.75
CA LEU A 88 1.53 5.19 29.22
C LEU A 88 2.73 4.63 29.98
N SER A 89 3.06 3.35 29.77
CA SER A 89 4.17 2.71 30.49
C SER A 89 5.53 3.23 30.02
N CYS A 90 5.62 3.66 28.76
CA CYS A 90 6.80 4.28 28.17
C CYS A 90 7.16 5.59 28.89
N ILE A 91 6.19 6.49 29.07
CA ILE A 91 6.35 7.74 29.82
C ILE A 91 6.80 7.43 31.26
N GLY A 92 6.16 6.46 31.92
CA GLY A 92 6.53 6.04 33.28
C GLY A 92 7.92 5.40 33.40
N CYS A 93 8.43 4.78 32.33
CA CYS A 93 9.78 4.21 32.28
C CYS A 93 10.87 5.24 31.93
N HIS A 94 10.51 6.31 31.22
CA HIS A 94 11.42 7.31 30.66
C HIS A 94 11.26 8.69 31.30
N THR A 95 10.87 8.74 32.57
CA THR A 95 10.62 9.98 33.33
C THR A 95 11.83 10.91 33.43
N GLN A 96 13.03 10.36 33.30
CA GLN A 96 14.29 11.10 33.34
C GLN A 96 14.98 11.19 31.97
N GLY A 97 14.35 10.68 30.90
CA GLY A 97 14.92 10.61 29.55
C GLY A 97 15.25 9.18 29.12
N MET A 98 16.22 9.05 28.22
CA MET A 98 16.66 7.76 27.70
C MET A 98 17.33 6.93 28.81
N LYS A 99 17.00 5.64 28.88
CA LYS A 99 17.67 4.71 29.80
C LYS A 99 19.10 4.45 29.30
N MET A 100 20.04 4.31 30.22
CA MET A 100 21.40 3.91 29.89
C MET A 100 21.43 2.46 29.40
N PHE A 101 22.26 2.19 28.41
CA PHE A 101 22.46 0.86 27.82
C PHE A 101 23.89 0.40 28.10
N THR A 102 24.07 -0.91 28.32
CA THR A 102 25.40 -1.53 28.42
C THR A 102 25.58 -2.46 27.23
N ASP A 103 26.52 -2.16 26.35
CA ASP A 103 26.86 -3.00 25.21
C ASP A 103 27.67 -4.21 25.68
N SER A 104 27.04 -5.38 25.58
CA SER A 104 27.67 -6.66 25.85
C SER A 104 28.06 -7.42 24.57
N VAL A 105 27.64 -6.95 23.40
CA VAL A 105 27.83 -7.61 22.10
C VAL A 105 29.21 -7.27 21.55
N ARG A 106 29.63 -6.01 21.62
CA ARG A 106 30.94 -5.57 21.12
C ARG A 106 32.09 -6.36 21.72
N ALA A 107 32.09 -6.59 23.03
CA ALA A 107 33.13 -7.35 23.71
C ALA A 107 33.25 -8.79 23.20
N VAL A 108 32.13 -9.41 22.80
CA VAL A 108 32.12 -10.75 22.20
C VAL A 108 32.68 -10.72 20.79
N ILE A 109 32.32 -9.72 19.97
CA ILE A 109 32.86 -9.53 18.63
C ILE A 109 34.38 -9.31 18.68
N GLU A 110 34.88 -8.52 19.65
CA GLU A 110 36.30 -8.24 19.80
C GLU A 110 37.11 -9.50 20.15
N GLN A 111 36.56 -10.38 21.01
CA GLN A 111 37.20 -11.61 21.47
C GLN A 111 37.19 -12.76 20.45
N ASP A 112 36.29 -12.74 19.47
CA ASP A 112 36.24 -13.76 18.42
C ASP A 112 37.24 -13.42 17.30
N ASP A 113 38.34 -14.15 17.21
CA ASP A 113 39.38 -13.93 16.20
C ASP A 113 38.92 -14.30 14.78
N ASN A 114 37.91 -15.17 14.64
CA ASN A 114 37.45 -15.65 13.32
C ASN A 114 35.94 -15.95 13.31
N PRO A 115 35.08 -14.92 13.48
CA PRO A 115 33.64 -15.10 13.53
C PRO A 115 33.06 -15.50 12.17
N PRO A 116 31.88 -16.15 12.13
CA PRO A 116 31.19 -16.53 10.90
C PRO A 116 30.56 -15.33 10.15
N TYR A 117 30.82 -14.10 10.58
CA TYR A 117 30.30 -12.85 10.05
C TYR A 117 31.42 -11.83 9.85
N ASN A 118 31.16 -10.75 9.11
CA ASN A 118 32.16 -9.70 8.87
C ASN A 118 32.43 -8.91 10.18
N LYS A 119 33.53 -9.26 10.86
CA LYS A 119 33.96 -8.64 12.13
C LYS A 119 34.11 -7.13 12.03
N GLU A 120 34.75 -6.62 10.98
CA GLU A 120 34.97 -5.19 10.79
C GLU A 120 33.65 -4.43 10.58
N HIS A 121 32.69 -5.03 9.88
CA HIS A 121 31.36 -4.47 9.73
C HIS A 121 30.60 -4.45 11.06
N ALA A 122 30.64 -5.54 11.83
CA ALA A 122 30.00 -5.61 13.14
C ALA A 122 30.59 -4.58 14.12
N LEU A 123 31.92 -4.43 14.18
CA LEU A 123 32.56 -3.41 15.04
C LEU A 123 32.26 -1.95 14.65
N ARG A 124 31.81 -1.69 13.42
CA ARG A 124 31.35 -0.36 13.00
C ARG A 124 29.90 -0.09 13.42
N LEU A 125 29.05 -1.12 13.48
CA LEU A 125 27.65 -0.98 13.89
C LEU A 125 27.46 -0.94 15.40
N TYR A 126 28.34 -1.60 16.16
CA TYR A 126 28.38 -1.58 17.63
C TYR A 126 29.51 -0.66 18.10
N PRO A 127 29.28 0.67 18.25
CA PRO A 127 30.34 1.62 18.60
C PRO A 127 30.87 1.38 20.02
N GLU A 128 31.98 2.03 20.38
CA GLU A 128 32.46 1.98 21.76
C GLU A 128 31.40 2.51 22.74
N GLN A 129 31.32 1.91 23.93
CA GLN A 129 30.35 2.26 24.97
C GLN A 129 30.34 3.77 25.28
N SER A 130 31.51 4.41 25.27
CA SER A 130 31.65 5.86 25.49
C SER A 130 30.86 6.70 24.47
N VAL A 131 30.80 6.27 23.21
CA VAL A 131 30.04 6.94 22.15
C VAL A 131 28.54 6.78 22.38
N LEU A 132 28.10 5.58 22.77
CA LEU A 132 26.70 5.32 23.10
C LEU A 132 26.26 6.14 24.32
N ASP A 133 27.09 6.17 25.37
CA ASP A 133 26.85 6.95 26.59
C ASP A 133 26.73 8.44 26.29
N ASP A 134 27.63 8.99 25.46
CA ASP A 134 27.58 10.40 25.04
C ASP A 134 26.30 10.74 24.27
N LEU A 135 25.83 9.83 23.41
CA LEU A 135 24.61 10.03 22.63
C LEU A 135 23.36 9.99 23.50
N VAL A 136 23.28 9.00 24.42
CA VAL A 136 22.21 8.90 25.40
C VAL A 136 22.19 10.13 26.31
N ALA A 137 23.36 10.56 26.80
CA ALA A 137 23.48 11.74 27.66
C ALA A 137 22.97 13.01 26.97
N LYS A 138 23.35 13.24 25.70
CA LYS A 138 22.88 14.41 24.92
C LYS A 138 21.37 14.44 24.73
N ASP A 139 20.77 13.30 24.38
CA ASP A 139 19.31 13.22 24.17
C ASP A 139 18.54 13.32 25.49
N THR A 140 19.09 12.77 26.57
CA THR A 140 18.55 12.91 27.94
C THR A 140 18.64 14.34 28.44
N GLU A 141 19.77 15.02 28.27
CA GLU A 141 19.96 16.42 28.66
C GLU A 141 18.93 17.31 27.94
N ARG A 142 18.75 17.10 26.64
CA ARG A 142 17.74 17.82 25.84
C ARG A 142 16.33 17.65 26.40
N PHE A 143 15.95 16.42 26.74
CA PHE A 143 14.65 16.13 27.34
C PHE A 143 14.49 16.79 28.72
N GLN A 144 15.52 16.73 29.57
CA GLN A 144 15.51 17.34 30.90
C GLN A 144 15.41 18.87 30.82
N GLN A 145 16.14 19.52 29.92
CA GLN A 145 16.02 20.97 29.68
C GLN A 145 14.60 21.36 29.20
N ALA A 146 13.94 20.49 28.44
CA ALA A 146 12.55 20.71 28.01
C ALA A 146 11.57 20.59 29.18
N LEU A 147 11.76 19.59 30.05
CA LEU A 147 11.01 19.41 31.29
C LEU A 147 11.18 20.62 32.22
N GLU A 148 12.40 21.13 32.37
CA GLU A 148 12.69 22.35 33.14
C GLU A 148 11.89 23.56 32.66
N LYS A 149 11.85 23.77 31.34
CA LYS A 149 11.11 24.91 30.73
C LYS A 149 9.61 24.87 31.00
N ILE A 150 9.03 23.68 31.13
CA ILE A 150 7.60 23.51 31.47
C ILE A 150 7.35 23.41 32.99
N GLY A 151 8.39 23.61 33.81
CA GLY A 151 8.29 23.71 35.26
C GLY A 151 8.73 22.48 36.05
N GLY A 152 9.45 21.56 35.43
CA GLY A 152 9.86 20.26 35.99
C GLY A 152 10.83 20.29 37.19
N PRO A 153 11.31 19.10 37.65
CA PRO A 153 11.96 18.89 38.95
C PRO A 153 13.22 19.70 39.26
N PHE A 154 13.85 20.30 38.24
CA PHE A 154 15.14 20.96 38.34
C PHE A 154 15.04 22.50 38.35
N SER A 155 13.82 23.03 38.48
CA SER A 155 13.57 24.45 38.75
C SER A 155 14.22 24.90 40.07
N ASP A 156 14.89 26.05 40.13
CA ASP A 156 15.45 26.63 41.37
C ASP A 156 14.39 27.02 42.42
N ASP A 157 13.11 27.03 42.04
CA ASP A 157 11.97 27.24 42.93
C ASP A 157 11.71 25.98 43.79
N ALA A 158 12.07 26.07 45.07
CA ALA A 158 11.91 24.99 46.06
C ALA A 158 10.46 24.47 46.18
N SER A 159 9.45 25.30 45.88
CA SER A 159 8.04 24.88 45.90
C SER A 159 7.69 23.94 44.73
N LYS A 160 8.30 24.16 43.57
CA LYS A 160 8.19 23.27 42.40
C LYS A 160 9.05 22.03 42.59
N GLN A 161 10.27 22.15 43.13
CA GLN A 161 11.08 20.98 43.49
C GLN A 161 10.37 20.04 44.47
N GLN A 162 9.53 20.55 45.38
CA GLN A 162 8.77 19.72 46.31
C GLN A 162 7.57 19.02 45.66
N PHE A 163 6.97 19.61 44.62
CA PHE A 163 5.95 18.97 43.79
C PHE A 163 6.54 17.80 42.98
N PHE A 164 7.75 17.99 42.44
CA PHE A 164 8.42 16.98 41.62
C PHE A 164 9.38 16.03 42.37
N LYS A 165 9.80 16.34 43.61
CA LYS A 165 10.52 15.39 44.50
C LYS A 165 9.68 14.18 44.91
N ARG A 166 8.36 14.25 44.70
CA ARG A 166 7.43 13.12 44.86
C ARG A 166 7.14 12.37 43.56
N CYS A 167 7.81 12.68 42.46
CA CYS A 167 7.71 11.93 41.20
C CYS A 167 8.56 10.65 41.24
N GLU A 168 8.26 9.75 42.18
CA GLU A 168 8.48 8.32 41.89
C GLU A 168 7.53 7.85 40.77
N ASN A 169 6.41 8.55 40.54
CA ASN A 169 5.50 8.30 39.42
C ASN A 169 5.23 9.61 38.67
N GLU A 170 5.50 9.61 37.36
CA GLU A 170 5.12 10.69 36.45
C GLU A 170 3.60 10.95 36.52
N PRO A 171 3.11 12.21 36.41
CA PRO A 171 1.71 12.55 36.70
C PRO A 171 0.65 11.72 35.96
N ILE A 172 0.88 11.37 34.69
CA ILE A 172 -0.03 10.55 33.89
C ILE A 172 -0.03 9.12 34.44
N GLN A 173 1.13 8.53 34.66
CA GLN A 173 1.27 7.21 35.27
C GLN A 173 0.67 7.17 36.69
N ARG A 174 0.88 8.23 37.49
CA ARG A 174 0.33 8.34 38.84
C ARG A 174 -1.18 8.46 38.83
N PHE A 175 -1.74 9.26 37.93
CA PHE A 175 -3.18 9.37 37.75
C PHE A 175 -3.78 8.03 37.33
N HIS A 176 -3.14 7.35 36.39
CA HIS A 176 -3.55 6.01 35.97
C HIS A 176 -3.54 5.01 37.12
N GLU A 177 -2.46 4.95 37.91
CA GLU A 177 -2.39 4.07 39.08
C GLU A 177 -3.42 4.41 40.15
N LEU A 178 -3.65 5.69 40.42
CA LEU A 178 -4.70 6.14 41.35
C LEU A 178 -6.10 5.78 40.84
N PHE A 179 -6.32 5.90 39.54
CA PHE A 179 -7.56 5.51 38.91
C PHE A 179 -7.77 3.99 38.93
N GLN A 180 -6.72 3.19 38.71
CA GLN A 180 -6.82 1.73 38.71
C GLN A 180 -6.75 1.10 40.11
N ALA A 181 -6.33 1.86 41.13
CA ALA A 181 -6.26 1.38 42.49
C ALA A 181 -7.63 0.92 43.01
N PRO A 182 -7.64 -0.10 43.91
CA PRO A 182 -8.84 -0.47 44.65
C PRO A 182 -9.48 0.74 45.34
N LEU A 183 -10.81 0.83 45.29
CA LEU A 183 -11.53 1.91 45.94
C LEU A 183 -11.66 1.60 47.43
N ASN A 184 -11.31 2.57 48.27
CA ASN A 184 -11.71 2.58 49.66
C ASN A 184 -13.12 3.17 49.79
N ALA A 185 -13.68 3.13 51.00
CA ALA A 185 -15.04 3.63 51.28
C ALA A 185 -15.28 5.06 50.79
N ALA A 186 -14.31 5.97 50.97
CA ALA A 186 -14.44 7.37 50.59
C ALA A 186 -14.46 7.55 49.07
N HIS A 187 -13.58 6.85 48.34
CA HIS A 187 -13.58 6.91 46.87
C HIS A 187 -14.83 6.27 46.27
N ALA A 188 -15.28 5.14 46.83
CA ALA A 188 -16.52 4.48 46.41
C ALA A 188 -17.75 5.38 46.65
N ALA A 189 -17.86 5.98 47.84
CA ALA A 189 -18.92 6.93 48.19
C ALA A 189 -18.94 8.15 47.26
N ALA A 190 -17.77 8.75 47.01
CA ALA A 190 -17.64 9.88 46.11
C ALA A 190 -18.09 9.55 44.69
N SER A 191 -17.79 8.33 44.21
CA SER A 191 -18.17 7.91 42.86
C SER A 191 -19.68 7.72 42.66
N VAL A 192 -20.44 7.52 43.74
CA VAL A 192 -21.91 7.48 43.72
C VAL A 192 -22.55 8.78 44.21
N GLY A 193 -21.75 9.83 44.42
CA GLY A 193 -22.23 11.15 44.83
C GLY A 193 -22.73 11.23 46.27
N LEU A 194 -22.24 10.36 47.17
CA LEU A 194 -22.64 10.32 48.58
C LEU A 194 -21.48 10.68 49.51
N GLU A 195 -21.82 11.23 50.68
CA GLU A 195 -20.88 11.35 51.78
C GLU A 195 -20.48 9.95 52.29
N THR A 196 -19.21 9.80 52.69
CA THR A 196 -18.63 8.49 53.06
C THR A 196 -19.46 7.78 54.14
N ASP A 197 -19.86 8.50 55.19
CA ASP A 197 -20.65 7.92 56.27
C ASP A 197 -22.08 7.56 55.84
N ALA A 198 -22.67 8.33 54.92
CA ALA A 198 -23.99 8.04 54.37
C ALA A 198 -23.95 6.78 53.51
N PHE A 199 -22.93 6.66 52.66
CA PHE A 199 -22.70 5.47 51.84
C PHE A 199 -22.42 4.22 52.68
N LEU A 200 -21.56 4.31 53.71
CA LEU A 200 -21.30 3.20 54.62
C LEU A 200 -22.55 2.80 55.42
N THR A 201 -23.41 3.76 55.76
CA THR A 201 -24.71 3.48 56.39
C THR A 201 -25.63 2.71 55.44
N GLN A 202 -25.69 3.09 54.16
CA GLN A 202 -26.42 2.31 53.15
C GLN A 202 -25.88 0.89 53.02
N ILE A 203 -24.55 0.67 53.00
CA ILE A 203 -23.99 -0.69 52.94
C ILE A 203 -24.34 -1.49 54.20
N ARG A 204 -24.35 -0.87 55.40
CA ARG A 204 -24.74 -1.54 56.65
C ARG A 204 -26.21 -1.92 56.67
N GLU A 205 -27.07 -1.07 56.11
CA GLU A 205 -28.52 -1.24 56.14
C GLU A 205 -29.04 -2.09 54.99
N LYS A 206 -28.33 -2.14 53.86
CA LYS A 206 -28.78 -2.81 52.65
C LYS A 206 -28.04 -4.11 52.33
N GLN A 207 -28.71 -5.25 52.51
CA GLN A 207 -28.32 -6.59 52.09
C GLN A 207 -28.05 -6.68 50.59
N SER A 208 -28.80 -5.96 49.76
CA SER A 208 -28.52 -5.82 48.32
C SER A 208 -27.11 -5.32 48.04
N LEU A 209 -26.64 -4.28 48.75
CA LEU A 209 -25.26 -3.77 48.64
C LEU A 209 -24.23 -4.74 49.24
N LYS A 210 -24.59 -5.50 50.29
CA LYS A 210 -23.73 -6.56 50.85
C LYS A 210 -23.60 -7.77 49.91
N ASN A 211 -24.63 -8.08 49.11
CA ASN A 211 -24.57 -9.17 48.15
C ASN A 211 -23.59 -8.87 46.99
N LEU A 212 -23.32 -7.59 46.75
CA LEU A 212 -22.28 -7.12 45.81
C LEU A 212 -20.87 -7.13 46.43
N GLY A 213 -20.71 -7.66 47.64
CA GLY A 213 -19.42 -7.75 48.32
C GLY A 213 -18.93 -6.43 48.92
N LEU A 214 -19.75 -5.38 48.96
CA LEU A 214 -19.35 -4.05 49.44
C LEU A 214 -19.16 -3.96 50.95
N GLN A 215 -19.55 -5.00 51.71
CA GLN A 215 -19.30 -5.06 53.15
C GLN A 215 -17.82 -4.94 53.50
N THR A 216 -16.91 -5.29 52.58
CA THR A 216 -15.47 -5.12 52.78
C THR A 216 -15.10 -3.65 52.99
N LEU A 217 -15.85 -2.69 52.44
CA LEU A 217 -15.62 -1.25 52.59
C LEU A 217 -15.99 -0.72 53.98
N ILE A 218 -16.74 -1.48 54.79
CA ILE A 218 -17.10 -1.09 56.16
C ILE A 218 -15.87 -1.12 57.08
N ASP A 219 -14.91 -2.01 56.79
CA ASP A 219 -13.67 -2.09 57.54
C ASP A 219 -12.79 -0.86 57.29
N VAL A 220 -12.07 -0.39 58.31
CA VAL A 220 -11.27 0.86 58.26
C VAL A 220 -10.19 0.82 57.16
N ASN A 221 -9.70 -0.37 56.79
CA ASN A 221 -8.75 -0.58 55.69
C ASN A 221 -9.38 -1.34 54.50
N GLY A 222 -10.71 -1.39 54.46
CA GLY A 222 -11.52 -2.06 53.47
C GLY A 222 -11.35 -1.48 52.07
N THR A 223 -11.20 -2.35 51.08
CA THR A 223 -11.19 -1.95 49.67
C THR A 223 -11.99 -2.90 48.79
N VAL A 224 -12.44 -2.38 47.65
CA VAL A 224 -13.03 -3.15 46.55
C VAL A 224 -12.15 -2.95 45.31
N LYS A 225 -11.84 -4.02 44.60
CA LYS A 225 -11.04 -3.92 43.37
C LYS A 225 -11.76 -3.08 42.32
N ARG A 226 -11.00 -2.31 41.52
CA ARG A 226 -11.55 -1.37 40.54
C ARG A 226 -12.40 -2.07 39.48
N ASP A 227 -11.96 -3.22 38.99
CA ASP A 227 -12.68 -4.05 38.01
C ASP A 227 -14.06 -4.51 38.53
N ALA A 228 -14.11 -5.03 39.76
CA ALA A 228 -15.34 -5.45 40.42
C ALA A 228 -16.29 -4.26 40.70
N TRP A 229 -15.73 -3.10 41.06
CA TRP A 229 -16.51 -1.87 41.25
C TRP A 229 -17.12 -1.39 39.93
N THR A 230 -16.32 -1.28 38.88
CA THR A 230 -16.79 -0.81 37.56
C THR A 230 -17.80 -1.77 36.94
N SER A 231 -17.59 -3.08 37.06
CA SER A 231 -18.49 -4.09 36.45
C SER A 231 -19.85 -4.22 37.15
N ASN A 232 -19.95 -3.77 38.40
CA ASN A 232 -21.20 -3.83 39.18
C ASN A 232 -21.74 -2.43 39.51
N PHE A 233 -21.18 -1.37 38.92
CA PHE A 233 -21.47 0.01 39.33
C PHE A 233 -22.96 0.35 39.17
N ASP A 234 -23.57 -0.12 38.10
CA ASP A 234 -25.01 -0.06 37.83
C ASP A 234 -25.85 -0.72 38.94
N GLN A 235 -25.46 -1.92 39.39
CA GLN A 235 -26.13 -2.65 40.46
C GLN A 235 -25.95 -1.95 41.82
N VAL A 236 -24.80 -1.31 42.06
CA VAL A 236 -24.56 -0.49 43.25
C VAL A 236 -25.48 0.72 43.25
N ILE A 237 -25.60 1.44 42.13
CA ILE A 237 -26.53 2.58 42.00
C ILE A 237 -27.98 2.13 42.17
N SER A 238 -28.37 1.02 41.55
CA SER A 238 -29.72 0.44 41.70
C SER A 238 -30.02 0.13 43.16
N ALA A 239 -29.14 -0.61 43.83
CA ALA A 239 -29.31 -0.98 45.24
C ALA A 239 -29.33 0.24 46.18
N LEU A 240 -28.55 1.29 45.90
CA LEU A 240 -28.60 2.56 46.65
C LEU A 240 -29.95 3.27 46.52
N ASN A 241 -30.63 3.11 45.39
CA ASN A 241 -31.91 3.77 45.12
C ASN A 241 -33.14 2.93 45.50
N THR A 242 -32.97 1.64 45.84
CA THR A 242 -34.08 0.73 46.22
C THR A 242 -34.09 0.38 47.72
N PRO A 243 -35.24 0.37 48.42
CA PRO A 243 -35.33 -0.09 49.82
C PRO A 243 -35.03 -1.59 49.97
N ASP A 244 -34.35 -1.97 51.06
CA ASP A 244 -33.78 -3.32 51.23
C ASP A 244 -34.73 -4.35 51.89
N SER A 245 -35.89 -3.91 52.36
CA SER A 245 -36.90 -4.80 52.92
C SER A 245 -37.78 -5.35 51.79
N THR A 246 -37.39 -6.48 51.20
CA THR A 246 -38.24 -7.66 50.87
C THR A 246 -37.50 -8.62 49.95
N LEU A 247 -37.24 -9.84 50.43
CA LEU A 247 -37.44 -11.15 49.77
C LEU A 247 -36.88 -12.24 50.71
N PRO A 248 -37.73 -13.13 51.27
CA PRO A 248 -38.16 -14.36 50.55
C PRO A 248 -39.65 -14.70 50.82
N PRO A 249 -40.27 -15.78 50.28
CA PRO A 249 -39.94 -16.69 49.18
C PRO A 249 -40.77 -16.34 47.92
N VAL A 250 -40.79 -17.22 46.91
CA VAL A 250 -41.65 -17.10 45.71
C VAL A 250 -43.07 -16.70 46.10
N VAL A 251 -43.43 -15.46 45.78
CA VAL A 251 -44.80 -14.95 45.78
C VAL A 251 -45.05 -14.49 44.35
N GLU A 252 -46.15 -14.96 43.78
CA GLU A 252 -46.65 -14.57 42.46
C GLU A 252 -46.52 -13.05 42.26
N ARG A 253 -46.00 -12.66 41.08
CA ARG A 253 -45.95 -11.24 40.67
C ARG A 253 -47.32 -10.61 40.96
N PRO A 254 -47.38 -9.35 41.43
CA PRO A 254 -48.64 -8.64 41.52
C PRO A 254 -49.35 -8.77 40.17
N GLU A 255 -50.65 -9.11 40.20
CA GLU A 255 -51.46 -9.23 38.99
C GLU A 255 -51.16 -8.04 38.09
N LEU A 256 -50.63 -8.35 36.90
CA LEU A 256 -50.43 -7.39 35.83
C LEU A 256 -51.75 -6.68 35.59
N ILE A 257 -51.84 -5.39 35.93
CA ILE A 257 -53.07 -4.64 35.74
C ILE A 257 -53.24 -4.48 34.22
N PRO A 258 -54.24 -5.11 33.58
CA PRO A 258 -54.28 -5.19 32.12
C PRO A 258 -54.33 -3.83 31.42
N GLY A 259 -54.87 -2.80 32.09
CA GLY A 259 -54.97 -1.43 31.59
C GLY A 259 -53.79 -0.52 31.92
N GLU A 260 -52.75 -0.99 32.60
CA GLU A 260 -51.55 -0.20 32.89
C GLU A 260 -50.73 0.03 31.62
N SER A 261 -50.23 1.25 31.42
CA SER A 261 -49.36 1.60 30.29
C SER A 261 -47.96 1.02 30.47
N VAL A 262 -47.41 0.42 29.42
CA VAL A 262 -46.05 -0.12 29.41
C VAL A 262 -45.07 0.97 28.96
N HIS A 263 -44.02 1.18 29.75
CA HIS A 263 -42.94 2.09 29.38
C HIS A 263 -41.97 1.42 28.39
N ILE A 264 -41.83 2.01 27.21
CA ILE A 264 -40.92 1.59 26.14
C ILE A 264 -40.11 2.83 25.74
N PRO A 265 -38.90 3.03 26.29
CA PRO A 265 -38.11 4.25 26.10
C PRO A 265 -37.46 4.36 24.72
N ASP A 266 -37.15 3.23 24.08
CA ASP A 266 -36.61 3.20 22.72
C ASP A 266 -37.75 3.46 21.71
N GLU A 267 -37.67 4.60 21.02
CA GLU A 267 -38.70 5.02 20.06
C GLU A 267 -38.83 4.06 18.87
N ASN A 268 -37.73 3.41 18.46
CA ASN A 268 -37.74 2.47 17.35
C ASN A 268 -38.39 1.15 17.76
N LEU A 269 -38.08 0.65 18.97
CA LEU A 269 -38.76 -0.52 19.53
C LEU A 269 -40.25 -0.23 19.73
N ARG A 270 -40.58 0.96 20.26
CA ARG A 270 -41.96 1.39 20.45
C ARG A 270 -42.72 1.40 19.11
N ALA A 271 -42.13 1.97 18.06
CA ALA A 271 -42.74 2.01 16.74
C ALA A 271 -42.99 0.59 16.16
N VAL A 272 -42.04 -0.32 16.32
CA VAL A 272 -42.21 -1.72 15.88
C VAL A 272 -43.31 -2.43 16.67
N ILE A 273 -43.42 -2.16 17.97
CA ILE A 273 -44.49 -2.71 18.81
C ILE A 273 -45.86 -2.11 18.42
N GLU A 274 -45.94 -0.80 18.16
CA GLU A 274 -47.18 -0.17 17.67
C GLU A 274 -47.64 -0.79 16.35
N GLU A 275 -46.71 -0.99 15.41
CA GLU A 275 -46.98 -1.66 14.13
C GLU A 275 -47.48 -3.10 14.34
N ALA A 276 -46.80 -3.89 15.18
CA ALA A 276 -47.17 -5.27 15.48
C ALA A 276 -48.54 -5.39 16.17
N LEU A 277 -48.95 -4.37 16.92
CA LEU A 277 -50.26 -4.30 17.58
C LEU A 277 -51.35 -3.65 16.71
N GLY A 278 -51.02 -3.12 15.52
CA GLY A 278 -51.94 -2.38 14.67
C GLY A 278 -52.41 -1.06 15.28
N LYS A 279 -51.58 -0.42 16.12
CA LYS A 279 -51.85 0.86 16.78
C LYS A 279 -51.29 2.04 15.99
N ALA A 280 -51.89 3.21 16.16
CA ALA A 280 -51.35 4.44 15.59
C ALA A 280 -50.15 4.94 16.41
N SER A 281 -49.26 5.69 15.78
CA SER A 281 -48.10 6.24 16.46
C SER A 281 -48.50 7.19 17.60
N GLY A 282 -48.00 6.92 18.79
CA GLY A 282 -48.31 7.67 20.02
C GLY A 282 -49.44 7.06 20.85
N ASP A 283 -50.08 5.98 20.38
CA ASP A 283 -51.13 5.31 21.14
C ASP A 283 -50.60 4.69 22.44
N THR A 284 -51.44 4.61 23.46
CA THR A 284 -51.10 3.91 24.70
C THR A 284 -50.96 2.41 24.42
N ILE A 285 -49.79 1.87 24.75
CA ILE A 285 -49.52 0.43 24.78
C ILE A 285 -49.73 -0.05 26.20
N THR A 286 -50.69 -0.94 26.40
CA THR A 286 -51.01 -1.50 27.72
C THR A 286 -50.38 -2.87 27.93
N VAL A 287 -50.37 -3.34 29.18
CA VAL A 287 -49.92 -4.70 29.50
C VAL A 287 -50.77 -5.76 28.77
N ALA A 288 -52.07 -5.54 28.62
CA ALA A 288 -52.95 -6.41 27.85
C ALA A 288 -52.55 -6.47 26.37
N ASP A 289 -52.20 -5.32 25.78
CA ASP A 289 -51.75 -5.25 24.39
C ASP A 289 -50.46 -6.08 24.21
N MET A 290 -49.45 -5.85 25.06
CA MET A 290 -48.18 -6.59 25.01
C MET A 290 -48.37 -8.10 25.13
N ALA A 291 -49.32 -8.56 25.96
CA ALA A 291 -49.62 -9.97 26.12
C ALA A 291 -50.20 -10.64 24.86
N THR A 292 -50.64 -9.87 23.85
CA THR A 292 -51.13 -10.42 22.56
C THR A 292 -50.00 -10.77 21.59
N LEU A 293 -48.80 -10.21 21.77
CA LEU A 293 -47.67 -10.43 20.88
C LEU A 293 -47.18 -11.88 20.97
N GLN A 294 -47.13 -12.55 19.82
CA GLN A 294 -46.55 -13.89 19.66
C GLN A 294 -45.30 -13.88 18.78
N LYS A 295 -45.17 -12.87 17.90
CA LYS A 295 -44.02 -12.66 17.04
C LYS A 295 -43.68 -11.18 17.03
N LEU A 296 -42.39 -10.85 17.05
CA LEU A 296 -41.90 -9.50 16.84
C LEU A 296 -40.72 -9.53 15.87
N ASP A 297 -40.85 -8.83 14.74
CA ASP A 297 -39.85 -8.75 13.69
C ASP A 297 -39.29 -7.33 13.64
N ALA A 298 -38.07 -7.15 14.14
CA ALA A 298 -37.47 -5.84 14.38
C ALA A 298 -36.02 -5.67 13.84
N PRO A 299 -35.68 -6.13 12.63
CA PRO A 299 -34.31 -6.05 12.14
C PRO A 299 -33.96 -4.69 11.54
N ASN A 300 -32.70 -4.28 11.74
CA ASN A 300 -32.15 -3.04 11.18
C ASN A 300 -33.04 -1.82 11.51
N LYS A 301 -33.45 -1.72 12.77
CA LYS A 301 -34.33 -0.66 13.27
C LYS A 301 -33.58 0.33 14.17
N ASN A 302 -32.28 0.14 14.37
CA ASN A 302 -31.47 0.95 15.28
C ASN A 302 -32.02 0.93 16.72
N ILE A 303 -32.46 -0.25 17.17
CA ILE A 303 -32.94 -0.49 18.54
C ILE A 303 -31.74 -0.75 19.45
N SER A 304 -31.63 -0.04 20.57
CA SER A 304 -30.56 -0.24 21.55
C SER A 304 -31.06 -0.69 22.93
N ASP A 305 -32.34 -0.50 23.24
CA ASP A 305 -32.93 -0.82 24.54
C ASP A 305 -34.23 -1.63 24.39
N LEU A 306 -34.28 -2.81 25.03
CA LEU A 306 -35.44 -3.72 25.02
C LEU A 306 -36.42 -3.49 26.18
N THR A 307 -36.25 -2.42 26.95
CA THR A 307 -37.14 -2.07 28.07
C THR A 307 -38.60 -2.01 27.61
N GLY A 308 -39.47 -2.65 28.39
CA GLY A 308 -40.89 -2.84 28.07
C GLY A 308 -41.21 -4.17 27.39
N LEU A 309 -40.26 -4.81 26.70
CA LEU A 309 -40.52 -6.09 26.02
C LEU A 309 -40.80 -7.25 27.00
N ALA A 310 -40.34 -7.15 28.24
CA ALA A 310 -40.61 -8.13 29.31
C ALA A 310 -42.12 -8.37 29.60
N PHE A 311 -43.00 -7.49 29.13
CA PHE A 311 -44.45 -7.61 29.24
C PHE A 311 -45.07 -8.47 28.12
N ALA A 312 -44.35 -8.77 27.03
CA ALA A 312 -44.80 -9.63 25.94
C ALA A 312 -44.70 -11.12 26.30
N LYS A 313 -45.37 -11.53 27.40
CA LYS A 313 -45.28 -12.86 28.03
C LYS A 313 -45.61 -14.05 27.11
N ASN A 314 -46.31 -13.80 26.00
CA ASN A 314 -46.71 -14.81 25.03
C ASN A 314 -45.86 -14.82 23.74
N LEU A 315 -44.74 -14.08 23.73
CA LEU A 315 -43.84 -14.04 22.59
C LEU A 315 -43.17 -15.41 22.36
N ILE A 316 -43.23 -15.88 21.12
CA ILE A 316 -42.72 -17.18 20.65
C ILE A 316 -41.53 -16.96 19.71
N GLU A 317 -41.60 -15.96 18.83
CA GLU A 317 -40.58 -15.65 17.83
C GLU A 317 -40.10 -14.19 17.99
N LEU A 318 -38.78 -13.99 18.06
CA LEU A 318 -38.18 -12.67 18.19
C LEU A 318 -36.97 -12.51 17.26
N TYR A 319 -37.05 -11.54 16.35
CA TYR A 319 -35.98 -11.21 15.39
C TYR A 319 -35.46 -9.79 15.64
N LEU A 320 -34.18 -9.67 15.98
CA LEU A 320 -33.51 -8.45 16.44
C LEU A 320 -32.21 -8.16 15.65
N HIS A 321 -32.00 -8.79 14.49
CA HIS A 321 -30.75 -8.70 13.75
C HIS A 321 -30.40 -7.27 13.29
N TYR A 322 -29.10 -6.96 13.22
CA TYR A 322 -28.56 -5.64 12.83
C TYR A 322 -29.06 -4.47 13.70
N ASN A 323 -29.00 -4.63 15.02
CA ASN A 323 -29.34 -3.57 15.97
C ASN A 323 -28.17 -3.33 16.93
N PRO A 324 -27.93 -2.09 17.40
CA PRO A 324 -26.88 -1.76 18.38
C PRO A 324 -27.27 -2.21 19.81
N LEU A 325 -27.68 -3.46 19.94
CA LEU A 325 -28.21 -4.07 21.16
C LEU A 325 -27.09 -4.75 21.95
N SER A 326 -26.92 -4.41 23.22
CA SER A 326 -25.95 -5.07 24.12
C SER A 326 -26.62 -5.78 25.31
N ASP A 327 -27.74 -5.26 25.80
CA ASP A 327 -28.48 -5.82 26.94
C ASP A 327 -29.74 -6.57 26.49
N ILE A 328 -29.80 -7.87 26.80
CA ILE A 328 -30.97 -8.73 26.58
C ILE A 328 -31.67 -9.14 27.89
N SER A 329 -31.35 -8.50 29.02
CA SER A 329 -31.98 -8.74 30.31
C SER A 329 -33.52 -8.69 30.29
N PRO A 330 -34.19 -7.84 29.47
CA PRO A 330 -35.66 -7.83 29.40
C PRO A 330 -36.27 -9.14 28.88
N LEU A 331 -35.48 -9.98 28.19
CA LEU A 331 -35.93 -11.27 27.66
C LEU A 331 -36.08 -12.36 28.73
N ALA A 332 -35.46 -12.20 29.91
CA ALA A 332 -35.34 -13.24 30.94
C ALA A 332 -36.66 -13.84 31.42
N SER A 333 -37.78 -13.13 31.21
CA SER A 333 -39.10 -13.56 31.67
C SER A 333 -40.05 -14.01 30.56
N LEU A 334 -39.56 -14.13 29.32
CA LEU A 334 -40.31 -14.53 28.13
C LEU A 334 -40.24 -16.05 27.93
N THR A 335 -40.73 -16.81 28.91
CA THR A 335 -40.51 -18.28 28.99
C THR A 335 -41.16 -19.10 27.87
N LYS A 336 -42.00 -18.50 27.02
CA LYS A 336 -42.63 -19.12 25.85
C LYS A 336 -41.82 -18.93 24.55
N LEU A 337 -40.68 -18.24 24.62
CA LEU A 337 -39.85 -17.97 23.47
C LEU A 337 -39.25 -19.29 22.95
N ARG A 338 -39.45 -19.55 21.66
CA ARG A 338 -38.97 -20.75 20.95
C ARG A 338 -37.90 -20.39 19.92
N GLU A 339 -38.01 -19.24 19.27
CA GLU A 339 -37.03 -18.76 18.29
C GLU A 339 -36.52 -17.37 18.67
N LEU A 340 -35.20 -17.24 18.76
CA LEU A 340 -34.53 -15.99 19.09
C LEU A 340 -33.36 -15.75 18.13
N HIS A 341 -33.44 -14.67 17.36
CA HIS A 341 -32.41 -14.26 16.41
C HIS A 341 -31.93 -12.85 16.73
N PHE A 342 -30.65 -12.69 17.02
CA PHE A 342 -30.01 -11.39 17.25
C PHE A 342 -28.60 -11.30 16.65
N PRO A 343 -28.37 -11.79 15.40
CA PRO A 343 -27.07 -11.64 14.79
C PRO A 343 -26.71 -10.18 14.50
N ASP A 344 -25.42 -9.89 14.42
CA ASP A 344 -24.88 -8.54 14.23
C ASP A 344 -25.38 -7.56 15.31
N THR A 345 -25.14 -7.94 16.57
CA THR A 345 -25.44 -7.13 17.77
C THR A 345 -24.24 -7.13 18.72
N GLU A 346 -24.26 -6.28 19.76
CA GLU A 346 -23.18 -6.18 20.75
C GLU A 346 -23.39 -7.08 21.98
N VAL A 347 -24.34 -8.02 21.93
CA VAL A 347 -24.68 -8.91 23.04
C VAL A 347 -23.49 -9.77 23.43
N ALA A 348 -23.12 -9.73 24.71
CA ALA A 348 -22.04 -10.55 25.27
C ALA A 348 -22.51 -11.52 26.35
N ASP A 349 -23.56 -11.17 27.10
CA ASP A 349 -24.10 -11.97 28.21
C ASP A 349 -25.36 -12.74 27.80
N LEU A 350 -25.28 -14.08 27.86
CA LEU A 350 -26.41 -14.98 27.61
C LEU A 350 -27.14 -15.41 28.89
N SER A 351 -26.75 -14.91 30.07
CA SER A 351 -27.38 -15.26 31.34
C SER A 351 -28.91 -15.09 31.36
N PRO A 352 -29.52 -14.09 30.68
CA PRO A 352 -30.97 -13.94 30.61
C PRO A 352 -31.68 -15.13 29.93
N LEU A 353 -30.98 -15.91 29.10
CA LEU A 353 -31.58 -17.02 28.36
C LEU A 353 -31.71 -18.32 29.18
N SER A 354 -31.01 -18.42 30.32
CA SER A 354 -30.88 -19.66 31.09
C SER A 354 -32.20 -20.28 31.57
N GLY A 355 -33.25 -19.46 31.75
CA GLY A 355 -34.59 -19.89 32.15
C GLY A 355 -35.57 -20.14 31.00
N LEU A 356 -35.17 -19.91 29.75
CA LEU A 356 -36.05 -19.98 28.57
C LEU A 356 -36.09 -21.40 27.99
N LEU A 357 -36.59 -22.34 28.80
CA LEU A 357 -36.51 -23.79 28.55
C LEU A 357 -37.26 -24.27 27.29
N GLU A 358 -38.12 -23.44 26.70
CA GLU A 358 -38.83 -23.72 25.44
C GLU A 358 -38.02 -23.33 24.19
N LEU A 359 -36.84 -22.72 24.33
CA LEU A 359 -36.01 -22.34 23.17
C LEU A 359 -35.62 -23.55 22.32
N GLU A 360 -35.88 -23.42 21.02
CA GLU A 360 -35.57 -24.39 19.97
C GLU A 360 -34.53 -23.84 18.99
N VAL A 361 -34.51 -22.54 18.74
CA VAL A 361 -33.58 -21.88 17.82
C VAL A 361 -32.95 -20.66 18.48
N ILE A 362 -31.61 -20.62 18.47
CA ILE A 362 -30.83 -19.44 18.82
C ILE A 362 -29.86 -19.14 17.67
N ASP A 363 -29.98 -17.94 17.12
CA ASP A 363 -28.97 -17.36 16.22
C ASP A 363 -28.35 -16.13 16.89
N ALA A 364 -27.09 -16.27 17.28
CA ALA A 364 -26.27 -15.28 17.95
C ALA A 364 -24.99 -15.00 17.12
N SER A 365 -25.07 -15.12 15.79
CA SER A 365 -23.93 -14.91 14.90
C SER A 365 -23.43 -13.46 14.95
N ALA A 366 -22.11 -13.23 14.89
CA ALA A 366 -21.51 -11.88 14.94
C ALA A 366 -21.97 -11.10 16.18
N THR A 367 -21.81 -11.73 17.35
CA THR A 367 -22.04 -11.13 18.67
C THR A 367 -20.76 -11.21 19.50
N ARG A 368 -20.74 -10.66 20.72
CA ARG A 368 -19.56 -10.65 21.59
C ARG A 368 -19.56 -11.77 22.63
N ILE A 369 -20.30 -12.85 22.38
CA ILE A 369 -20.45 -13.95 23.33
C ILE A 369 -19.13 -14.73 23.50
N LYS A 370 -18.80 -15.06 24.75
CA LYS A 370 -17.60 -15.86 25.09
C LYS A 370 -17.92 -17.16 25.83
N SER A 371 -19.14 -17.31 26.33
CA SER A 371 -19.53 -18.45 27.16
C SER A 371 -20.91 -18.96 26.77
N LEU A 372 -20.99 -20.28 26.59
CA LEU A 372 -22.23 -21.01 26.35
C LEU A 372 -22.86 -21.56 27.63
N ALA A 373 -22.26 -21.31 28.81
CA ALA A 373 -22.72 -21.87 30.08
C ALA A 373 -24.22 -21.64 30.37
N PRO A 374 -24.81 -20.46 30.07
CA PRO A 374 -26.25 -20.25 30.25
C PRO A 374 -27.15 -21.18 29.43
N LEU A 375 -26.64 -21.79 28.36
CA LEU A 375 -27.42 -22.64 27.45
C LEU A 375 -27.50 -24.11 27.91
N ALA A 376 -26.72 -24.53 28.92
CA ALA A 376 -26.58 -25.94 29.32
C ALA A 376 -27.92 -26.62 29.69
N GLY A 377 -28.91 -25.84 30.13
CA GLY A 377 -30.24 -26.32 30.51
C GLY A 377 -31.26 -26.41 29.38
N LEU A 378 -30.98 -25.85 28.19
CA LEU A 378 -31.95 -25.65 27.11
C LEU A 378 -32.14 -26.91 26.25
N LYS A 379 -32.64 -27.98 26.87
CA LYS A 379 -32.71 -29.32 26.26
C LYS A 379 -33.61 -29.44 25.02
N ASN A 380 -34.45 -28.43 24.76
CA ASN A 380 -35.28 -28.36 23.55
C ASN A 380 -34.55 -27.73 22.36
N LEU A 381 -33.34 -27.20 22.55
CA LEU A 381 -32.58 -26.54 21.50
C LEU A 381 -32.28 -27.50 20.34
N GLN A 382 -32.66 -27.09 19.14
CA GLN A 382 -32.52 -27.81 17.88
C GLN A 382 -31.49 -27.17 16.95
N LYS A 383 -31.34 -25.83 17.03
CA LYS A 383 -30.41 -25.07 16.21
C LYS A 383 -29.67 -24.04 17.06
N LEU A 384 -28.35 -24.05 16.97
CA LEU A 384 -27.48 -23.03 17.57
C LEU A 384 -26.47 -22.57 16.52
N ASP A 385 -26.53 -21.28 16.20
CA ASP A 385 -25.62 -20.63 15.26
C ASP A 385 -24.88 -19.48 15.97
N THR A 386 -23.55 -19.49 15.92
CA THR A 386 -22.66 -18.41 16.41
C THR A 386 -21.46 -18.25 15.47
N VAL A 387 -20.96 -17.02 15.37
CA VAL A 387 -19.82 -16.60 14.54
C VAL A 387 -18.98 -15.61 15.34
N ASP A 388 -17.66 -15.65 15.17
CA ASP A 388 -16.70 -14.69 15.74
C ASP A 388 -16.81 -14.59 17.26
N SER A 389 -16.73 -15.75 17.90
CA SER A 389 -16.96 -15.89 19.33
C SER A 389 -15.72 -16.47 19.99
N ASP A 390 -15.18 -15.80 21.01
CA ASP A 390 -14.04 -16.25 21.83
C ASP A 390 -14.36 -17.51 22.70
N ILE A 391 -15.32 -18.35 22.28
CA ILE A 391 -15.79 -19.53 22.99
C ILE A 391 -14.70 -20.59 23.00
N THR A 392 -14.26 -21.00 24.18
CA THR A 392 -13.25 -22.05 24.39
C THR A 392 -13.83 -23.35 24.96
N ASP A 393 -15.02 -23.31 25.56
CA ASP A 393 -15.64 -24.44 26.25
C ASP A 393 -16.98 -24.84 25.62
N LEU A 394 -17.03 -26.07 25.08
CA LEU A 394 -18.23 -26.68 24.50
C LEU A 394 -18.97 -27.60 25.49
N SER A 395 -18.47 -27.77 26.73
CA SER A 395 -19.11 -28.62 27.74
C SER A 395 -20.61 -28.32 27.98
N PRO A 396 -21.11 -27.07 27.87
CA PRO A 396 -22.53 -26.78 27.98
C PRO A 396 -23.40 -27.49 26.92
N LEU A 397 -22.82 -27.87 25.78
CA LEU A 397 -23.54 -28.51 24.68
C LEU A 397 -23.79 -30.00 24.90
N ALA A 398 -23.05 -30.67 25.81
CA ALA A 398 -23.07 -32.13 25.94
C ALA A 398 -24.47 -32.73 26.23
N GLY A 399 -25.36 -31.96 26.86
CA GLY A 399 -26.72 -32.36 27.19
C GLY A 399 -27.77 -32.03 26.13
N LEU A 400 -27.44 -31.26 25.09
CA LEU A 400 -28.37 -30.70 24.11
C LEU A 400 -28.68 -31.68 22.97
N THR A 401 -29.06 -32.90 23.33
CA THR A 401 -29.24 -34.06 22.42
C THR A 401 -30.34 -33.91 21.35
N ASN A 402 -31.10 -32.81 21.36
CA ASN A 402 -32.06 -32.47 20.31
C ASN A 402 -31.46 -31.59 19.19
N LEU A 403 -30.20 -31.17 19.31
CA LEU A 403 -29.52 -30.40 18.27
C LEU A 403 -29.50 -31.18 16.94
N THR A 404 -29.97 -30.51 15.91
CA THR A 404 -29.94 -30.95 14.50
C THR A 404 -29.00 -30.09 13.66
N ARG A 405 -28.76 -28.85 14.09
CA ARG A 405 -27.81 -27.91 13.49
C ARG A 405 -26.95 -27.26 14.57
N LEU A 406 -25.65 -27.31 14.38
CA LEU A 406 -24.69 -26.57 15.18
C LEU A 406 -23.70 -25.89 14.24
N ARG A 407 -23.64 -24.56 14.28
CA ARG A 407 -22.63 -23.78 13.56
C ARG A 407 -21.88 -22.90 14.55
N LEU A 408 -20.60 -23.16 14.68
CA LEU A 408 -19.67 -22.43 15.52
C LEU A 408 -18.49 -22.02 14.64
N TYR A 409 -18.51 -20.78 14.16
CA TYR A 409 -17.48 -20.25 13.28
C TYR A 409 -16.53 -19.34 14.08
N ASP A 410 -15.22 -19.45 13.84
CA ASP A 410 -14.19 -18.66 14.53
C ASP A 410 -14.23 -18.81 16.05
N VAL A 411 -14.43 -20.04 16.54
CA VAL A 411 -14.33 -20.36 17.97
C VAL A 411 -12.93 -20.84 18.34
N LYS A 412 -12.62 -20.86 19.64
CA LYS A 412 -11.31 -21.27 20.19
C LYS A 412 -11.34 -22.63 20.90
N ALA A 413 -12.43 -23.37 20.73
CA ALA A 413 -12.61 -24.66 21.37
C ALA A 413 -11.85 -25.78 20.65
N THR A 414 -11.01 -26.50 21.38
CA THR A 414 -10.20 -27.60 20.82
C THR A 414 -10.75 -29.00 21.14
N ASP A 415 -11.53 -29.13 22.20
CA ASP A 415 -12.13 -30.39 22.64
C ASP A 415 -13.53 -30.59 22.06
N LEU A 416 -13.68 -31.59 21.18
CA LEU A 416 -14.95 -31.99 20.59
C LEU A 416 -15.68 -33.08 21.39
N SER A 417 -15.13 -33.56 22.50
CA SER A 417 -15.75 -34.59 23.34
C SER A 417 -17.21 -34.30 23.75
N PRO A 418 -17.63 -33.03 23.99
CA PRO A 418 -19.02 -32.70 24.28
C PRO A 418 -19.99 -33.02 23.13
N LEU A 419 -19.51 -33.09 21.89
CA LEU A 419 -20.36 -33.30 20.71
C LEU A 419 -20.72 -34.79 20.49
N LYS A 420 -20.00 -35.71 21.12
CA LYS A 420 -20.12 -37.17 20.88
C LYS A 420 -21.54 -37.73 21.03
N GLY A 421 -22.35 -37.14 21.92
CA GLY A 421 -23.71 -37.56 22.21
C GLY A 421 -24.80 -36.92 21.34
N LEU A 422 -24.45 -35.98 20.45
CA LEU A 422 -25.40 -35.17 19.67
C LEU A 422 -25.82 -35.89 18.37
N THR A 423 -26.25 -37.14 18.48
CA THR A 423 -26.45 -38.06 17.35
C THR A 423 -27.54 -37.65 16.36
N LYS A 424 -28.36 -36.65 16.69
CA LYS A 424 -29.38 -36.07 15.79
C LYS A 424 -28.82 -34.95 14.88
N LEU A 425 -27.55 -34.58 15.03
CA LEU A 425 -26.92 -33.57 14.19
C LEU A 425 -26.95 -34.01 12.73
N LYS A 426 -27.50 -33.13 11.89
CA LYS A 426 -27.50 -33.22 10.43
C LYS A 426 -26.52 -32.22 9.82
N TRP A 427 -26.27 -31.11 10.51
CA TRP A 427 -25.40 -30.03 10.06
C TRP A 427 -24.44 -29.62 11.17
N LEU A 428 -23.15 -29.76 10.92
CA LEU A 428 -22.08 -29.32 11.82
C LEU A 428 -21.10 -28.42 11.06
N GLY A 429 -20.90 -27.20 11.56
CA GLY A 429 -19.85 -26.30 11.09
C GLY A 429 -18.95 -25.89 12.25
N LEU A 430 -17.66 -26.18 12.13
CA LEU A 430 -16.58 -25.76 13.02
C LEU A 430 -15.44 -25.24 12.14
N THR A 431 -15.46 -23.96 11.77
CA THR A 431 -14.43 -23.40 10.86
C THR A 431 -13.52 -22.45 11.59
N HIS A 432 -12.28 -22.31 11.10
CA HIS A 432 -11.28 -21.39 11.67
C HIS A 432 -11.06 -21.65 13.17
N THR A 433 -11.14 -22.91 13.56
CA THR A 433 -10.92 -23.33 14.94
C THR A 433 -9.55 -24.00 15.00
N GLU A 434 -8.57 -23.26 15.53
CA GLU A 434 -7.20 -23.75 15.64
C GLU A 434 -7.12 -24.97 16.56
N ASN A 435 -6.20 -25.89 16.27
CA ASN A 435 -5.91 -27.08 17.07
C ASN A 435 -7.02 -28.15 17.24
N ILE A 436 -8.00 -28.26 16.32
CA ILE A 436 -8.88 -29.45 16.27
C ILE A 436 -8.12 -30.59 15.56
N SER A 437 -7.50 -31.49 16.33
CA SER A 437 -6.78 -32.65 15.79
C SER A 437 -7.50 -33.99 15.97
N ASP A 438 -8.41 -34.11 16.94
CA ASP A 438 -9.15 -35.36 17.22
C ASP A 438 -10.60 -35.27 16.75
N LEU A 439 -10.92 -35.97 15.66
CA LEU A 439 -12.27 -36.11 15.13
C LEU A 439 -13.02 -37.35 15.66
N SER A 440 -12.42 -38.14 16.56
CA SER A 440 -13.05 -39.34 17.11
C SER A 440 -14.43 -39.10 17.75
N PRO A 441 -14.72 -37.95 18.38
CA PRO A 441 -16.07 -37.65 18.88
C PRO A 441 -17.14 -37.58 17.78
N LEU A 442 -16.76 -37.30 16.53
CA LEU A 442 -17.71 -37.16 15.40
C LEU A 442 -18.11 -38.50 14.79
N SER A 443 -17.35 -39.57 15.03
CA SER A 443 -17.53 -40.89 14.38
C SER A 443 -18.93 -41.51 14.55
N GLY A 444 -19.64 -41.17 15.63
CA GLY A 444 -20.99 -41.66 15.92
C GLY A 444 -22.13 -40.79 15.37
N LEU A 445 -21.83 -39.67 14.73
CA LEU A 445 -22.83 -38.70 14.23
C LEU A 445 -23.33 -39.10 12.84
N THR A 446 -23.82 -40.34 12.70
CA THR A 446 -24.11 -40.97 11.40
C THR A 446 -25.22 -40.31 10.59
N ASP A 447 -26.02 -39.44 11.22
CA ASP A 447 -27.08 -38.68 10.57
C ASP A 447 -26.58 -37.35 9.95
N LEU A 448 -25.28 -37.05 10.05
CA LEU A 448 -24.68 -35.88 9.42
C LEU A 448 -24.83 -35.93 7.89
N GLU A 449 -25.40 -34.87 7.34
CA GLU A 449 -25.58 -34.61 5.92
C GLU A 449 -24.61 -33.52 5.44
N HIS A 450 -24.23 -32.60 6.33
CA HIS A 450 -23.29 -31.50 6.07
C HIS A 450 -22.25 -31.37 7.18
N LEU A 451 -20.97 -31.40 6.81
CA LEU A 451 -19.84 -31.20 7.71
C LEU A 451 -18.87 -30.18 7.13
N ASP A 452 -18.67 -29.08 7.84
CA ASP A 452 -17.70 -28.04 7.52
C ASP A 452 -16.65 -27.92 8.61
N LEU A 453 -15.41 -28.25 8.26
CA LEU A 453 -14.21 -28.20 9.09
C LEU A 453 -13.11 -27.42 8.37
N PHE A 454 -13.49 -26.34 7.69
CA PHE A 454 -12.55 -25.45 7.02
C PHE A 454 -11.54 -24.85 8.00
N ASN A 455 -10.25 -24.92 7.68
CA ASN A 455 -9.17 -24.30 8.43
C ASN A 455 -9.14 -24.68 9.93
N THR A 456 -8.93 -25.97 10.20
CA THR A 456 -8.95 -26.52 11.58
C THR A 456 -7.73 -27.36 11.95
N GLU A 457 -6.70 -27.38 11.10
CA GLU A 457 -5.45 -28.14 11.28
C GLU A 457 -5.60 -29.67 11.31
N ILE A 458 -6.69 -30.22 10.76
CA ILE A 458 -6.96 -31.67 10.74
C ILE A 458 -5.88 -32.42 9.96
N VAL A 459 -5.43 -33.55 10.49
CA VAL A 459 -4.52 -34.49 9.80
C VAL A 459 -5.21 -35.81 9.48
N ASP A 460 -5.94 -36.38 10.44
CA ASP A 460 -6.58 -37.69 10.32
C ASP A 460 -8.10 -37.57 10.11
N VAL A 461 -8.57 -38.07 8.97
CA VAL A 461 -10.00 -38.12 8.61
C VAL A 461 -10.61 -39.52 8.75
N SER A 462 -9.87 -40.49 9.31
CA SER A 462 -10.35 -41.85 9.57
C SER A 462 -11.68 -41.91 10.35
N PRO A 463 -11.91 -41.05 11.37
CA PRO A 463 -13.19 -41.01 12.09
C PRO A 463 -14.40 -40.68 11.21
N LEU A 464 -14.21 -40.07 10.04
CA LEU A 464 -15.30 -39.67 9.15
C LEU A 464 -15.80 -40.80 8.24
N SER A 465 -15.06 -41.91 8.13
CA SER A 465 -15.35 -43.00 7.19
C SER A 465 -16.72 -43.66 7.33
N GLY A 466 -17.33 -43.58 8.53
CA GLY A 466 -18.67 -44.10 8.83
C GLY A 466 -19.83 -43.14 8.53
N LEU A 467 -19.56 -41.88 8.19
CA LEU A 467 -20.57 -40.83 8.00
C LEU A 467 -21.19 -40.88 6.60
N VAL A 468 -21.71 -42.05 6.22
CA VAL A 468 -22.13 -42.37 4.84
C VAL A 468 -23.30 -41.52 4.32
N ASN A 469 -23.99 -40.78 5.20
CA ASN A 469 -25.07 -39.86 4.83
C ASN A 469 -24.57 -38.47 4.43
N LEU A 470 -23.26 -38.18 4.55
CA LEU A 470 -22.70 -36.90 4.14
C LEU A 470 -22.96 -36.64 2.65
N GLU A 471 -23.59 -35.50 2.38
CA GLU A 471 -23.77 -34.95 1.04
C GLU A 471 -22.78 -33.82 0.74
N THR A 472 -22.36 -33.08 1.78
CA THR A 472 -21.37 -32.00 1.68
C THR A 472 -20.30 -32.15 2.75
N LEU A 473 -19.04 -32.15 2.32
CA LEU A 473 -17.88 -32.23 3.20
C LEU A 473 -16.84 -31.16 2.82
N ILE A 474 -16.60 -30.21 3.73
CA ILE A 474 -15.62 -29.14 3.56
C ILE A 474 -14.47 -29.39 4.53
N LEU A 475 -13.29 -29.67 3.97
CA LEU A 475 -12.05 -29.99 4.68
C LEU A 475 -10.89 -29.14 4.14
N ALA A 476 -11.18 -28.01 3.51
CA ALA A 476 -10.16 -27.15 2.93
C ALA A 476 -9.27 -26.50 4.01
N ASN A 477 -8.02 -26.17 3.63
CA ASN A 477 -7.01 -25.55 4.48
C ASN A 477 -6.72 -26.36 5.76
N ASN A 478 -6.54 -27.68 5.61
CA ASN A 478 -6.12 -28.56 6.70
C ASN A 478 -4.73 -29.14 6.39
N ARG A 479 -4.32 -30.18 7.13
CA ARG A 479 -3.01 -30.86 6.98
C ARG A 479 -3.19 -32.32 6.57
N ILE A 480 -4.26 -32.63 5.84
CA ILE A 480 -4.63 -33.99 5.44
C ILE A 480 -3.63 -34.50 4.41
N VAL A 481 -3.21 -35.76 4.57
CA VAL A 481 -2.33 -36.47 3.61
C VAL A 481 -3.05 -37.66 3.00
N ASP A 482 -3.77 -38.45 3.81
CA ASP A 482 -4.50 -39.64 3.38
C ASP A 482 -6.01 -39.38 3.30
N VAL A 483 -6.56 -39.53 2.09
CA VAL A 483 -8.00 -39.39 1.81
C VAL A 483 -8.70 -40.74 1.62
N SER A 484 -7.99 -41.87 1.78
CA SER A 484 -8.57 -43.21 1.68
C SER A 484 -9.79 -43.44 2.59
N PRO A 485 -9.88 -42.86 3.80
CA PRO A 485 -11.08 -43.02 4.63
C PRO A 485 -12.35 -42.39 4.03
N LEU A 486 -12.22 -41.44 3.10
CA LEU A 486 -13.34 -40.75 2.47
C LEU A 486 -13.96 -41.57 1.32
N ALA A 487 -13.29 -42.64 0.86
CA ALA A 487 -13.74 -43.44 -0.29
C ALA A 487 -15.07 -44.19 -0.05
N SER A 488 -15.49 -44.35 1.21
CA SER A 488 -16.77 -44.95 1.61
C SER A 488 -17.96 -43.98 1.50
N LEU A 489 -17.72 -42.67 1.38
CA LEU A 489 -18.73 -41.61 1.45
C LEU A 489 -19.45 -41.42 0.11
N ARG A 490 -20.21 -42.45 -0.31
CA ARG A 490 -20.80 -42.55 -1.65
C ARG A 490 -21.92 -41.56 -1.94
N ASN A 491 -22.49 -40.93 -0.92
CA ASN A 491 -23.56 -39.93 -1.04
C ASN A 491 -23.03 -38.50 -1.19
N LEU A 492 -21.70 -38.30 -1.14
CA LEU A 492 -21.11 -36.98 -1.34
C LEU A 492 -21.47 -36.42 -2.72
N LYS A 493 -21.97 -35.19 -2.69
CA LYS A 493 -22.24 -34.34 -3.86
C LYS A 493 -21.20 -33.23 -3.93
N ASN A 494 -20.76 -32.70 -2.79
CA ASN A 494 -19.82 -31.59 -2.71
C ASN A 494 -18.65 -31.97 -1.79
N LEU A 495 -17.43 -31.93 -2.31
CA LEU A 495 -16.22 -32.23 -1.54
C LEU A 495 -15.16 -31.14 -1.75
N ASN A 496 -14.77 -30.48 -0.67
CA ASN A 496 -13.72 -29.48 -0.70
C ASN A 496 -12.48 -29.94 0.08
N LEU A 497 -11.37 -30.14 -0.63
CA LEU A 497 -10.07 -30.59 -0.12
C LEU A 497 -8.91 -29.66 -0.50
N HIS A 498 -9.18 -28.44 -0.98
CA HIS A 498 -8.08 -27.54 -1.37
C HIS A 498 -7.21 -27.15 -0.16
N GLY A 499 -5.95 -26.79 -0.39
CA GLY A 499 -5.05 -26.35 0.68
C GLY A 499 -4.75 -27.45 1.70
N ASN A 500 -4.46 -28.66 1.24
CA ASN A 500 -4.04 -29.79 2.06
C ASN A 500 -2.68 -30.31 1.58
N ASN A 501 -2.19 -31.41 2.18
CA ASN A 501 -0.92 -32.03 1.81
C ASN A 501 -1.11 -33.37 1.08
N ILE A 502 -2.16 -33.47 0.26
CA ILE A 502 -2.56 -34.71 -0.42
C ILE A 502 -1.72 -34.88 -1.70
N SER A 503 -1.01 -36.00 -1.78
CA SER A 503 -0.19 -36.36 -2.95
C SER A 503 -0.84 -37.42 -3.85
N ASP A 504 -1.88 -38.12 -3.38
CA ASP A 504 -2.60 -39.14 -4.13
C ASP A 504 -4.12 -39.03 -3.90
N PHE A 505 -4.86 -38.75 -4.97
CA PHE A 505 -6.32 -38.67 -4.98
C PHE A 505 -6.98 -39.93 -5.57
N SER A 506 -6.21 -40.93 -6.01
CA SER A 506 -6.74 -42.18 -6.57
C SER A 506 -7.72 -42.93 -5.65
N PRO A 507 -7.63 -42.87 -4.30
CA PRO A 507 -8.65 -43.48 -3.44
C PRO A 507 -10.06 -42.91 -3.67
N LEU A 508 -10.18 -41.68 -4.19
CA LEU A 508 -11.46 -41.02 -4.43
C LEU A 508 -12.05 -41.28 -5.81
N ASP A 509 -11.35 -41.99 -6.71
CA ASP A 509 -11.80 -42.23 -8.09
C ASP A 509 -13.20 -42.88 -8.16
N GLY A 510 -13.51 -43.73 -7.18
CA GLY A 510 -14.81 -44.41 -7.07
C GLY A 510 -15.99 -43.47 -6.81
N ILE A 511 -15.77 -42.35 -6.12
CA ILE A 511 -16.80 -41.36 -5.76
C ILE A 511 -16.73 -40.09 -6.61
N ARG A 512 -15.56 -39.78 -7.20
CA ARG A 512 -15.30 -38.53 -7.93
C ARG A 512 -16.30 -38.24 -9.04
N LYS A 513 -16.77 -39.28 -9.73
CA LYS A 513 -17.77 -39.19 -10.81
C LYS A 513 -19.18 -38.76 -10.35
N ASN A 514 -19.48 -38.89 -9.06
CA ASN A 514 -20.78 -38.52 -8.49
C ASN A 514 -20.77 -37.11 -7.87
N LEU A 515 -19.59 -36.51 -7.71
CA LEU A 515 -19.44 -35.16 -7.18
C LEU A 515 -19.98 -34.15 -8.21
N LYS A 516 -20.85 -33.26 -7.74
CA LYS A 516 -21.24 -32.03 -8.44
C LYS A 516 -20.12 -31.01 -8.35
N GLU A 517 -19.49 -30.92 -7.18
CA GLU A 517 -18.40 -30.00 -6.91
C GLU A 517 -17.24 -30.70 -6.22
N PHE A 518 -16.03 -30.48 -6.75
CA PHE A 518 -14.79 -31.03 -6.22
C PHE A 518 -13.63 -30.05 -6.33
N THR A 519 -13.14 -29.55 -5.20
CA THR A 519 -11.98 -28.65 -5.13
C THR A 519 -10.80 -29.32 -4.45
N TRP A 520 -9.63 -29.20 -5.07
CA TRP A 520 -8.42 -29.93 -4.66
C TRP A 520 -7.12 -29.21 -5.04
N TYR A 521 -7.19 -27.95 -5.47
CA TYR A 521 -6.01 -27.11 -5.72
C TYR A 521 -5.23 -26.85 -4.41
N ASP A 522 -4.04 -26.25 -4.51
CA ASP A 522 -3.13 -26.06 -3.36
C ASP A 522 -2.85 -27.38 -2.60
N ASN A 523 -2.71 -28.47 -3.35
CA ASN A 523 -2.23 -29.76 -2.87
C ASN A 523 -1.00 -30.18 -3.68
N PRO A 524 -0.07 -30.96 -3.11
CA PRO A 524 1.07 -31.51 -3.85
C PRO A 524 0.70 -32.29 -5.12
N ALA A 525 -0.47 -32.95 -5.15
CA ALA A 525 -0.95 -33.65 -6.33
C ALA A 525 -1.47 -32.71 -7.44
N PHE A 526 -1.77 -31.45 -7.13
CA PHE A 526 -2.26 -30.49 -8.12
C PHE A 526 -1.10 -30.12 -9.06
N PRO A 527 -1.27 -30.29 -10.39
CA PRO A 527 -0.17 -30.08 -11.32
C PRO A 527 0.25 -28.61 -11.39
N GLN A 528 1.54 -28.37 -11.60
CA GLN A 528 2.05 -27.02 -11.83
C GLN A 528 1.65 -26.54 -13.23
N GLY A 529 0.94 -25.40 -13.30
CA GLY A 529 0.64 -24.74 -14.56
C GLY A 529 1.83 -23.93 -15.09
N GLY A 530 1.83 -23.70 -16.39
CA GLY A 530 2.80 -22.83 -17.07
C GLY A 530 2.47 -21.34 -16.90
N PRO A 531 3.19 -20.47 -17.62
CA PRO A 531 2.98 -19.02 -17.57
C PRO A 531 1.53 -18.64 -17.84
N LYS A 532 1.04 -17.63 -17.11
CA LYS A 532 -0.29 -17.05 -17.29
C LYS A 532 -0.32 -16.26 -18.60
N ILE A 533 -1.37 -16.43 -19.40
CA ILE A 533 -1.57 -15.73 -20.67
C ILE A 533 -2.11 -14.33 -20.39
N ALA A 534 -1.22 -13.34 -20.40
CA ALA A 534 -1.56 -11.94 -20.13
C ALA A 534 -2.40 -11.29 -21.25
N GLY A 535 -2.29 -11.74 -22.50
CA GLY A 535 -3.01 -11.14 -23.62
C GLY A 535 -2.09 -10.78 -24.79
N PRO A 536 -2.56 -9.96 -25.74
CA PRO A 536 -3.82 -9.19 -25.70
C PRO A 536 -5.08 -10.06 -25.85
N TRP A 537 -6.04 -9.87 -24.94
CA TRP A 537 -7.37 -10.49 -24.99
C TRP A 537 -8.38 -9.52 -25.62
N GLN A 538 -9.42 -10.08 -26.25
CA GLN A 538 -10.65 -9.38 -26.62
C GLN A 538 -11.68 -9.54 -25.51
N TRP A 539 -12.16 -8.44 -24.94
CA TRP A 539 -13.12 -8.44 -23.85
C TRP A 539 -14.46 -7.86 -24.27
N LEU A 540 -15.55 -8.40 -23.73
CA LEU A 540 -16.91 -7.89 -23.90
C LEU A 540 -17.69 -8.07 -22.60
N MET A 541 -18.33 -7.00 -22.12
CA MET A 541 -19.24 -7.05 -20.98
C MET A 541 -20.68 -7.00 -21.46
N LEU A 542 -21.51 -7.93 -21.01
CA LEU A 542 -22.93 -7.94 -21.30
C LEU A 542 -23.74 -7.73 -20.01
N PRO A 543 -24.54 -6.64 -19.93
CA PRO A 543 -25.54 -6.50 -18.89
C PRO A 543 -26.66 -7.50 -19.08
N VAL A 544 -27.06 -8.15 -17.99
CA VAL A 544 -28.05 -9.22 -17.96
C VAL A 544 -29.01 -9.02 -16.80
N GLN A 545 -30.28 -9.36 -17.03
CA GLN A 545 -31.35 -9.21 -16.04
C GLN A 545 -31.51 -10.51 -15.26
N ALA A 546 -31.29 -10.48 -13.95
CA ALA A 546 -31.39 -11.64 -13.08
C ALA A 546 -32.75 -11.72 -12.37
N GLU A 547 -33.37 -12.91 -12.40
CA GLU A 547 -34.63 -13.19 -11.69
C GLU A 547 -34.35 -13.69 -10.26
N GLY A 548 -33.70 -12.87 -9.42
CA GLY A 548 -33.57 -13.11 -7.97
C GLY A 548 -32.16 -13.43 -7.46
N TRP A 549 -32.10 -13.83 -6.17
CA TRP A 549 -30.87 -14.15 -5.44
C TRP A 549 -30.31 -15.49 -5.90
N GLY A 550 -29.46 -15.49 -6.92
CA GLY A 550 -28.94 -16.73 -7.50
C GLY A 550 -28.22 -16.61 -8.82
N GLY A 551 -27.95 -15.41 -9.32
CA GLY A 551 -26.97 -15.23 -10.38
C GLY A 551 -27.49 -15.63 -11.76
N VAL A 552 -26.81 -15.15 -12.77
CA VAL A 552 -27.04 -15.49 -14.16
C VAL A 552 -26.44 -16.86 -14.44
N GLY A 553 -27.28 -17.87 -14.26
CA GLY A 553 -26.94 -19.25 -14.59
C GLY A 553 -26.25 -19.35 -15.94
N LEU A 554 -25.05 -19.94 -15.93
CA LEU A 554 -24.20 -20.01 -17.12
C LEU A 554 -24.81 -20.86 -18.24
N LEU A 555 -25.86 -21.64 -18.02
CA LEU A 555 -26.51 -22.46 -19.05
C LEU A 555 -27.05 -21.65 -20.25
N THR A 556 -27.22 -20.33 -20.11
CA THR A 556 -27.69 -19.44 -21.17
C THR A 556 -26.54 -18.98 -22.07
N ASP A 557 -26.80 -18.90 -23.38
CA ASP A 557 -25.91 -18.25 -24.36
C ASP A 557 -26.23 -16.74 -24.41
N TYR A 558 -25.51 -15.94 -23.61
CA TYR A 558 -25.81 -14.51 -23.46
C TYR A 558 -25.40 -13.69 -24.68
N LEU A 559 -24.40 -14.12 -25.46
CA LEU A 559 -24.08 -13.52 -26.75
C LEU A 559 -25.27 -13.63 -27.73
N LYS A 560 -25.90 -14.80 -27.77
CA LYS A 560 -27.10 -15.04 -28.58
C LYS A 560 -28.29 -14.21 -28.11
N ALA A 561 -28.50 -14.13 -26.80
CA ALA A 561 -29.59 -13.35 -26.22
C ALA A 561 -29.43 -11.85 -26.54
N ALA A 562 -28.25 -11.28 -26.29
CA ALA A 562 -27.98 -9.86 -26.50
C ALA A 562 -27.95 -9.44 -27.98
N SER A 563 -27.57 -10.35 -28.89
CA SER A 563 -27.50 -10.07 -30.33
C SER A 563 -28.75 -10.43 -31.14
N GLU A 564 -29.83 -10.86 -30.47
CA GLU A 564 -31.04 -11.41 -31.11
C GLU A 564 -30.73 -12.58 -32.06
N GLY A 565 -29.73 -13.40 -31.70
CA GLY A 565 -29.33 -14.59 -32.45
C GLY A 565 -28.31 -14.38 -33.57
N LYS A 566 -27.79 -13.16 -33.76
CA LYS A 566 -26.78 -12.86 -34.81
C LYS A 566 -25.40 -13.42 -34.48
N VAL A 567 -25.04 -13.48 -33.19
CA VAL A 567 -23.76 -13.95 -32.67
C VAL A 567 -24.02 -14.94 -31.54
N THR A 568 -23.31 -16.06 -31.49
CA THR A 568 -23.42 -17.08 -30.42
C THR A 568 -22.08 -17.33 -29.75
N GLU A 569 -22.10 -17.86 -28.52
CA GLU A 569 -20.90 -18.38 -27.85
C GLU A 569 -20.13 -19.37 -28.73
N GLN A 570 -20.85 -20.26 -29.40
CA GLN A 570 -20.26 -21.25 -30.31
C GLN A 570 -19.53 -20.59 -31.49
N GLN A 571 -20.10 -19.53 -32.08
CA GLN A 571 -19.48 -18.80 -33.19
C GLN A 571 -18.20 -18.10 -32.74
N ILE A 572 -18.24 -17.36 -31.63
CA ILE A 572 -17.06 -16.66 -31.10
C ILE A 572 -15.99 -17.67 -30.65
N ALA A 573 -16.36 -18.76 -29.97
CA ALA A 573 -15.43 -19.81 -29.57
C ALA A 573 -14.73 -20.50 -30.77
N THR A 574 -15.32 -20.43 -31.96
CA THR A 574 -14.77 -21.04 -33.19
C THR A 574 -13.94 -20.05 -34.00
N LEU A 575 -14.44 -18.82 -34.19
CA LEU A 575 -13.85 -17.84 -35.10
C LEU A 575 -12.89 -16.86 -34.40
N GLY A 576 -13.08 -16.65 -33.10
CA GLY A 576 -12.49 -15.56 -32.32
C GLY A 576 -13.37 -14.30 -32.36
N ALA A 577 -13.16 -13.41 -31.40
CA ALA A 577 -13.73 -12.06 -31.42
C ALA A 577 -12.78 -11.06 -32.09
N SER A 578 -13.31 -9.93 -32.56
CA SER A 578 -12.52 -8.81 -33.09
C SER A 578 -12.86 -7.51 -32.37
N ALA A 579 -11.84 -6.73 -32.02
CA ALA A 579 -12.03 -5.43 -31.39
C ALA A 579 -12.86 -4.49 -32.28
N GLY A 580 -13.91 -3.90 -31.71
CA GLY A 580 -14.86 -3.03 -32.40
C GLY A 580 -16.12 -3.74 -32.90
N ASP A 581 -16.17 -5.08 -32.90
CA ASP A 581 -17.40 -5.81 -33.20
C ASP A 581 -18.45 -5.55 -32.11
N VAL A 582 -19.71 -5.41 -32.52
CA VAL A 582 -20.83 -5.05 -31.64
C VAL A 582 -21.71 -6.26 -31.33
N VAL A 583 -22.09 -6.42 -30.07
CA VAL A 583 -23.05 -7.43 -29.59
C VAL A 583 -24.09 -6.72 -28.73
N GLY A 584 -25.30 -6.55 -29.25
CA GLY A 584 -26.31 -5.70 -28.59
C GLY A 584 -25.81 -4.26 -28.50
N ASP A 585 -25.78 -3.70 -27.29
CA ASP A 585 -25.25 -2.37 -26.99
C ASP A 585 -23.76 -2.39 -26.56
N SER A 586 -23.14 -3.57 -26.50
CA SER A 586 -21.76 -3.75 -26.04
C SER A 586 -20.79 -3.93 -27.21
N VAL A 587 -19.53 -3.57 -26.99
CA VAL A 587 -18.46 -3.61 -28.02
C VAL A 587 -17.26 -4.39 -27.51
N TRP A 588 -16.68 -5.24 -28.36
CA TRP A 588 -15.44 -5.94 -28.05
C TRP A 588 -14.25 -4.97 -27.98
N SER A 589 -13.45 -5.03 -26.92
CA SER A 589 -12.29 -4.16 -26.71
C SER A 589 -11.02 -4.97 -26.40
N VAL A 590 -9.85 -4.39 -26.65
CA VAL A 590 -8.55 -5.04 -26.35
C VAL A 590 -8.18 -4.76 -24.90
N GLY A 591 -7.71 -5.78 -24.17
CA GLY A 591 -7.14 -5.62 -22.83
C GLY A 591 -6.16 -6.74 -22.46
N THR A 592 -5.19 -6.44 -21.59
CA THR A 592 -4.20 -7.39 -21.06
C THR A 592 -4.44 -7.71 -19.58
N LEU A 593 -4.65 -8.98 -19.23
CA LEU A 593 -4.68 -9.44 -17.84
C LEU A 593 -3.34 -9.13 -17.16
N GLU A 594 -3.39 -8.32 -16.11
CA GLU A 594 -2.23 -8.01 -15.28
C GLU A 594 -1.68 -9.30 -14.65
N SER A 595 -0.37 -9.53 -14.81
CA SER A 595 0.37 -10.60 -14.14
C SER A 595 0.83 -10.10 -12.77
N TYR A 596 0.11 -10.44 -11.70
CA TYR A 596 0.53 -10.06 -10.35
C TYR A 596 1.54 -11.04 -9.74
N ASN A 597 2.50 -10.48 -9.00
CA ASN A 597 3.33 -11.20 -8.04
C ASN A 597 2.76 -10.92 -6.62
N PHE A 598 2.61 -11.97 -5.80
CA PHE A 598 1.66 -12.01 -4.66
C PHE A 598 2.03 -11.19 -3.41
N THR A 599 3.04 -10.33 -3.47
CA THR A 599 3.54 -9.62 -2.27
C THR A 599 2.95 -8.23 -2.04
N ASP A 600 2.22 -7.63 -2.99
CA ASP A 600 1.96 -6.18 -2.96
C ASP A 600 0.51 -5.69 -2.81
N LEU A 601 -0.52 -6.54 -2.67
CA LEU A 601 -1.91 -6.03 -2.65
C LEU A 601 -2.78 -6.61 -1.53
N GLY A 602 -2.98 -5.78 -0.48
CA GLY A 602 -4.14 -5.87 0.41
C GLY A 602 -5.44 -5.57 -0.33
N ARG A 603 -6.52 -6.28 0.06
CA ARG A 603 -7.98 -6.14 -0.22
C ARG A 603 -8.52 -5.67 -1.60
N ASN A 604 -7.73 -5.23 -2.58
CA ASN A 604 -8.21 -4.72 -3.88
C ASN A 604 -7.74 -5.62 -5.05
N ARG A 605 -8.27 -6.86 -5.08
CA ARG A 605 -7.74 -8.01 -5.84
C ARG A 605 -8.54 -8.32 -7.11
N ASN A 606 -8.46 -7.46 -8.13
CA ASN A 606 -9.28 -7.57 -9.35
C ASN A 606 -8.47 -7.36 -10.67
N ASN A 607 -7.86 -8.41 -11.22
CA ASN A 607 -7.08 -8.27 -12.48
C ASN A 607 -7.95 -8.10 -13.73
N VAL A 608 -9.25 -8.35 -13.65
CA VAL A 608 -10.18 -8.16 -14.78
C VAL A 608 -11.01 -6.88 -14.66
N ARG A 609 -11.40 -6.45 -13.45
CA ARG A 609 -12.13 -5.17 -13.23
C ARG A 609 -11.36 -3.96 -13.77
N ARG A 610 -10.04 -3.90 -13.52
CA ARG A 610 -9.19 -2.79 -13.97
C ARG A 610 -9.10 -2.66 -15.49
N LEU A 611 -9.29 -3.76 -16.22
CA LEU A 611 -9.29 -3.75 -17.69
C LEU A 611 -10.51 -3.10 -18.29
N LEU A 612 -11.60 -3.10 -17.54
CA LEU A 612 -12.93 -2.79 -18.04
C LEU A 612 -13.45 -1.44 -17.52
N ASP A 613 -12.71 -0.82 -16.60
CA ASP A 613 -12.92 0.55 -16.15
C ASP A 613 -11.58 1.31 -16.04
N PRO A 614 -10.92 1.64 -17.17
CA PRO A 614 -9.64 2.33 -17.16
C PRO A 614 -9.71 3.80 -16.68
N GLN A 615 -10.91 4.36 -16.48
CA GLN A 615 -11.13 5.75 -16.04
C GLN A 615 -11.69 5.87 -14.62
N GLY A 616 -11.91 4.76 -13.91
CA GLY A 616 -12.42 4.78 -12.53
C GLY A 616 -13.87 5.23 -12.41
N ALA A 617 -14.68 5.13 -13.47
CA ALA A 617 -16.09 5.54 -13.43
C ALA A 617 -16.96 4.67 -12.50
N ILE A 618 -16.45 3.52 -12.06
CA ILE A 618 -17.08 2.61 -11.09
C ILE A 618 -16.52 2.84 -9.66
N GLU A 619 -15.68 3.86 -9.43
CA GLU A 619 -15.20 4.23 -8.08
C GLU A 619 -16.27 4.89 -7.20
N ASP A 620 -17.33 5.47 -7.79
CA ASP A 620 -18.37 6.21 -7.05
C ASP A 620 -19.54 5.34 -6.53
N LEU A 621 -19.40 4.02 -6.49
CA LEU A 621 -20.36 3.17 -5.77
C LEU A 621 -19.81 2.88 -4.37
N PRO A 622 -20.30 3.59 -3.32
CA PRO A 622 -19.88 3.32 -1.96
C PRO A 622 -20.21 1.87 -1.60
N ASP A 623 -19.41 1.27 -0.72
CA ASP A 623 -19.63 -0.06 -0.13
C ASP A 623 -21.10 -0.23 0.29
N PHE A 624 -21.93 -0.75 -0.62
CA PHE A 624 -23.36 -0.86 -0.41
C PHE A 624 -23.63 -2.21 0.24
N HIS A 625 -24.08 -2.16 1.50
CA HIS A 625 -25.07 -3.11 1.97
C HIS A 625 -26.16 -3.28 0.91
N TYR A 626 -26.30 -4.48 0.34
CA TYR A 626 -27.47 -4.96 -0.42
C TYR A 626 -28.20 -3.87 -1.25
N PRO A 627 -27.79 -3.56 -2.50
CA PRO A 627 -28.61 -2.69 -3.32
C PRO A 627 -29.84 -3.47 -3.80
N LYS A 628 -31.00 -2.88 -3.57
CA LYS A 628 -32.22 -3.22 -4.28
C LYS A 628 -31.97 -3.03 -5.79
N GLN A 629 -32.20 -4.10 -6.57
CA GLN A 629 -32.43 -4.19 -8.04
C GLN A 629 -31.24 -4.43 -8.99
N GLY A 630 -30.90 -5.71 -9.23
CA GLY A 630 -31.24 -6.39 -10.50
C GLY A 630 -30.32 -6.31 -11.74
N LEU A 631 -29.13 -5.69 -11.69
CA LEU A 631 -28.21 -5.64 -12.84
C LEU A 631 -26.96 -6.52 -12.60
N GLU A 632 -26.91 -7.66 -13.26
CA GLU A 632 -25.76 -8.58 -13.25
C GLU A 632 -24.99 -8.44 -14.57
N LEU A 633 -23.72 -8.88 -14.60
CA LEU A 633 -22.87 -8.83 -15.80
C LEU A 633 -22.31 -10.21 -16.12
N VAL A 634 -22.28 -10.55 -17.41
CA VAL A 634 -21.45 -11.65 -17.93
C VAL A 634 -20.33 -11.04 -18.74
N VAL A 635 -19.09 -11.46 -18.45
CA VAL A 635 -17.92 -10.97 -19.17
C VAL A 635 -17.27 -12.07 -19.96
N TYR A 636 -17.05 -11.79 -21.24
CA TYR A 636 -16.41 -12.69 -22.18
C TYR A 636 -14.99 -12.23 -22.47
N GLY A 637 -14.06 -13.18 -22.49
CA GLY A 637 -12.68 -13.00 -22.95
C GLY A 637 -12.38 -13.95 -24.11
N SER A 638 -11.92 -13.43 -25.25
CA SER A 638 -11.48 -14.24 -26.39
C SER A 638 -10.03 -13.96 -26.72
N ILE A 639 -9.25 -15.01 -26.94
CA ILE A 639 -7.84 -14.89 -27.34
C ILE A 639 -7.52 -15.90 -28.44
N THR A 640 -6.68 -15.46 -29.37
CA THR A 640 -6.20 -16.30 -30.48
C THR A 640 -4.74 -16.67 -30.24
N LEU A 641 -4.46 -17.95 -30.33
CA LEU A 641 -3.15 -18.54 -30.13
C LEU A 641 -2.71 -19.24 -31.42
N TYR A 642 -1.44 -19.13 -31.77
CA TYR A 642 -0.85 -19.90 -32.87
C TYR A 642 0.07 -20.97 -32.31
N SER A 643 -0.20 -22.24 -32.62
CA SER A 643 0.67 -23.35 -32.21
C SER A 643 1.47 -23.86 -33.42
N PRO A 644 2.80 -24.04 -33.30
CA PRO A 644 3.62 -24.53 -34.42
C PRO A 644 3.30 -25.98 -34.80
N GLN A 645 2.68 -26.73 -33.89
CA GLN A 645 2.36 -28.15 -34.04
C GLN A 645 1.04 -28.52 -33.35
N THR A 646 0.48 -29.68 -33.69
CA THR A 646 -0.63 -30.23 -32.93
C THR A 646 -0.08 -30.93 -31.68
N GLN A 647 -0.56 -30.58 -30.49
CA GLN A 647 -0.05 -31.09 -29.22
C GLN A 647 -1.17 -31.33 -28.21
N GLN A 648 -1.02 -32.41 -27.43
CA GLN A 648 -1.83 -32.66 -26.23
C GLN A 648 -1.22 -31.86 -25.07
N THR A 649 -2.07 -31.21 -24.29
CA THR A 649 -1.66 -30.40 -23.14
C THR A 649 -2.76 -30.41 -22.08
N ARG A 650 -2.57 -29.68 -20.99
CA ARG A 650 -3.64 -29.31 -20.05
C ARG A 650 -3.81 -27.79 -20.04
N ILE A 651 -5.07 -27.38 -20.03
CA ILE A 651 -5.48 -25.99 -19.84
C ILE A 651 -5.69 -25.75 -18.35
N PHE A 652 -5.14 -24.66 -17.85
CA PHE A 652 -5.21 -24.25 -16.46
C PHE A 652 -6.05 -22.99 -16.36
N VAL A 653 -6.99 -22.99 -15.40
CA VAL A 653 -7.95 -21.91 -15.23
C VAL A 653 -8.12 -21.64 -13.73
N GLY A 654 -8.08 -20.37 -13.35
CA GLY A 654 -8.54 -19.89 -12.06
C GLY A 654 -9.57 -18.79 -12.29
N ALA A 655 -10.73 -18.85 -11.65
CA ALA A 655 -11.69 -17.74 -11.67
C ALA A 655 -12.41 -17.62 -10.33
N SER A 656 -12.71 -16.40 -9.89
CA SER A 656 -13.44 -16.15 -8.64
C SER A 656 -14.90 -16.65 -8.66
N LEU A 657 -15.50 -16.73 -9.85
CA LEU A 657 -16.92 -17.05 -10.04
C LEU A 657 -17.10 -18.08 -11.15
N GLY A 658 -18.35 -18.50 -11.34
CA GLY A 658 -18.74 -19.46 -12.36
C GLY A 658 -18.14 -19.13 -13.73
N ARG A 659 -17.74 -20.18 -14.46
CA ARG A 659 -17.08 -20.01 -15.76
C ARG A 659 -17.46 -21.09 -16.78
N LYS A 660 -17.47 -20.68 -18.04
CA LYS A 660 -17.38 -21.56 -19.20
C LYS A 660 -16.07 -21.32 -19.93
N VAL A 661 -15.43 -22.40 -20.37
CA VAL A 661 -14.15 -22.36 -21.08
C VAL A 661 -14.26 -23.17 -22.35
N TRP A 662 -14.00 -22.54 -23.49
CA TRP A 662 -13.97 -23.19 -24.80
C TRP A 662 -12.57 -23.15 -25.40
N LEU A 663 -12.27 -24.18 -26.18
CA LEU A 663 -11.10 -24.22 -27.07
C LEU A 663 -11.54 -24.73 -28.44
N ASN A 664 -11.29 -23.95 -29.49
CA ASN A 664 -11.60 -24.29 -30.87
C ASN A 664 -13.07 -24.70 -31.08
N GLY A 665 -13.98 -23.94 -30.46
CA GLY A 665 -15.42 -24.21 -30.49
C GLY A 665 -15.88 -25.36 -29.59
N LYS A 666 -15.00 -26.08 -28.88
CA LYS A 666 -15.40 -27.14 -27.95
C LYS A 666 -15.45 -26.61 -26.53
N LEU A 667 -16.59 -26.74 -25.85
CA LEU A 667 -16.71 -26.49 -24.41
C LEU A 667 -15.89 -27.53 -23.65
N LEU A 668 -14.87 -27.07 -22.93
CA LEU A 668 -13.97 -27.91 -22.13
C LEU A 668 -14.41 -28.02 -20.67
N HIS A 669 -14.97 -26.94 -20.13
CA HIS A 669 -15.40 -26.87 -18.74
C HIS A 669 -16.57 -25.90 -18.57
N GLU A 670 -17.49 -26.26 -17.68
CA GLU A 670 -18.57 -25.43 -17.18
C GLU A 670 -18.71 -25.71 -15.68
N GLU A 671 -18.68 -24.66 -14.87
CA GLU A 671 -18.86 -24.77 -13.43
C GLU A 671 -19.59 -23.54 -12.92
N TYR A 672 -20.56 -23.79 -12.05
CA TYR A 672 -21.33 -22.77 -11.37
C TYR A 672 -20.83 -22.70 -9.93
N ILE A 673 -20.24 -21.57 -9.52
CA ILE A 673 -19.62 -21.38 -8.20
C ILE A 673 -20.13 -20.06 -7.64
N ILE A 674 -20.57 -20.06 -6.38
CA ILE A 674 -21.18 -18.88 -5.75
C ILE A 674 -20.12 -17.92 -5.16
N ASP A 675 -18.92 -18.36 -4.76
CA ASP A 675 -17.76 -17.51 -4.43
C ASP A 675 -16.53 -18.40 -4.16
N ARG A 676 -15.40 -18.19 -4.85
CA ARG A 676 -14.08 -18.74 -4.45
C ARG A 676 -13.05 -17.63 -4.41
N ASN A 677 -12.35 -17.51 -3.27
CA ASN A 677 -11.09 -16.76 -3.23
C ASN A 677 -10.11 -17.40 -4.22
N ASN A 678 -9.72 -16.65 -5.26
CA ASN A 678 -8.90 -17.16 -6.33
C ASN A 678 -7.59 -16.36 -6.45
N TYR A 679 -6.49 -17.06 -6.17
CA TYR A 679 -5.12 -16.54 -6.25
C TYR A 679 -4.31 -17.19 -7.38
N ASP A 680 -4.69 -18.34 -7.93
CA ASP A 680 -3.93 -18.96 -9.03
C ASP A 680 -4.80 -19.95 -9.82
N TYR A 681 -4.19 -20.87 -10.58
CA TYR A 681 -4.92 -21.96 -11.21
C TYR A 681 -5.60 -22.83 -10.15
N GLN A 682 -6.93 -22.92 -10.24
CA GLN A 682 -7.76 -23.75 -9.36
C GLN A 682 -8.25 -25.02 -10.05
N ASN A 683 -8.21 -25.01 -11.38
CA ASN A 683 -8.74 -26.07 -12.22
C ASN A 683 -7.80 -26.38 -13.37
N VAL A 684 -7.80 -27.64 -13.77
CA VAL A 684 -6.95 -28.17 -14.83
C VAL A 684 -7.73 -29.22 -15.62
N PHE A 685 -7.70 -29.10 -16.95
CA PHE A 685 -8.43 -30.01 -17.85
C PHE A 685 -7.54 -30.45 -19.01
N PRO A 686 -7.70 -31.67 -19.55
CA PRO A 686 -7.03 -32.07 -20.77
C PRO A 686 -7.50 -31.25 -21.98
N ALA A 687 -6.58 -30.85 -22.84
CA ALA A 687 -6.83 -30.03 -24.02
C ALA A 687 -5.93 -30.44 -25.20
N THR A 688 -6.32 -30.06 -26.42
CA THR A 688 -5.51 -30.28 -27.63
C THR A 688 -5.40 -28.98 -28.41
N LEU A 689 -4.18 -28.45 -28.52
CA LEU A 689 -3.87 -27.36 -29.46
C LEU A 689 -3.60 -27.96 -30.84
N LYS A 690 -4.23 -27.40 -31.88
CA LYS A 690 -4.01 -27.77 -33.28
C LYS A 690 -2.84 -26.98 -33.85
N LYS A 691 -2.11 -27.55 -34.82
CA LYS A 691 -1.16 -26.76 -35.62
C LYS A 691 -1.92 -25.59 -36.29
N GLY A 692 -1.39 -24.38 -36.16
CA GLY A 692 -2.02 -23.17 -36.67
C GLY A 692 -2.84 -22.42 -35.62
N LYS A 693 -3.90 -21.74 -36.09
CA LYS A 693 -4.79 -20.92 -35.26
C LYS A 693 -5.59 -21.77 -34.27
N ASN A 694 -5.62 -21.33 -33.01
CA ASN A 694 -6.46 -21.85 -31.94
C ASN A 694 -7.20 -20.71 -31.25
N VAL A 695 -8.48 -20.87 -30.99
CA VAL A 695 -9.31 -19.85 -30.33
C VAL A 695 -9.71 -20.33 -28.94
N VAL A 696 -9.44 -19.52 -27.94
CA VAL A 696 -9.96 -19.68 -26.59
C VAL A 696 -11.07 -18.66 -26.38
N LEU A 697 -12.18 -19.10 -25.80
CA LEU A 697 -13.21 -18.24 -25.25
C LEU A 697 -13.38 -18.60 -23.78
N VAL A 698 -13.55 -17.59 -22.95
CA VAL A 698 -13.95 -17.70 -21.56
C VAL A 698 -15.17 -16.83 -21.33
N ALA A 699 -16.11 -17.30 -20.53
CA ALA A 699 -17.23 -16.53 -20.04
C ALA A 699 -17.26 -16.65 -18.53
N CYS A 700 -17.36 -15.54 -17.82
CA CYS A 700 -17.44 -15.51 -16.37
C CYS A 700 -18.58 -14.60 -15.92
N GLU A 701 -19.28 -15.03 -14.89
CA GLU A 701 -20.26 -14.21 -14.20
C GLU A 701 -19.58 -13.21 -13.27
N TYR A 702 -20.17 -12.02 -13.12
CA TYR A 702 -19.69 -10.99 -12.20
C TYR A 702 -20.70 -10.75 -11.08
N TRP A 703 -20.29 -11.10 -9.86
CA TRP A 703 -20.90 -10.71 -8.59
C TRP A 703 -19.91 -9.85 -7.82
N TYR A 704 -20.41 -8.80 -7.18
CA TYR A 704 -19.72 -7.78 -6.38
C TYR A 704 -18.22 -7.94 -6.08
N SER A 705 -17.48 -6.88 -6.42
CA SER A 705 -16.17 -6.41 -5.90
C SER A 705 -14.94 -7.34 -5.89
N ARG A 706 -15.05 -8.65 -6.21
CA ARG A 706 -13.91 -9.58 -6.29
C ARG A 706 -13.92 -10.40 -7.58
N TRP A 707 -13.15 -9.99 -8.58
CA TRP A 707 -13.08 -10.66 -9.87
C TRP A 707 -11.64 -10.80 -10.39
N SER A 708 -11.12 -12.02 -10.27
CA SER A 708 -9.86 -12.45 -10.86
C SER A 708 -10.05 -13.59 -11.86
N LEU A 709 -9.27 -13.56 -12.94
CA LEU A 709 -9.18 -14.63 -13.94
C LEU A 709 -7.72 -14.93 -14.27
N PHE A 710 -7.36 -16.20 -14.23
CA PHE A 710 -6.08 -16.73 -14.64
C PHE A 710 -6.27 -17.82 -15.67
N PHE A 711 -5.46 -17.77 -16.72
CA PHE A 711 -5.53 -18.71 -17.83
C PHE A 711 -4.13 -19.07 -18.31
N GLY A 712 -3.88 -20.35 -18.58
CA GLY A 712 -2.61 -20.81 -19.11
C GLY A 712 -2.66 -22.26 -19.56
N PHE A 713 -1.51 -22.77 -20.00
CA PHE A 713 -1.32 -24.18 -20.37
C PHE A 713 -0.20 -24.79 -19.54
N GLU A 714 0.07 -26.08 -19.72
CA GLU A 714 1.25 -26.72 -19.12
C GLU A 714 2.55 -25.99 -19.51
N PRO A 715 3.59 -25.97 -18.64
CA PRO A 715 4.83 -25.22 -18.86
C PRO A 715 5.52 -25.47 -20.22
N ASN A 716 5.39 -26.67 -20.78
CA ASN A 716 6.06 -27.05 -22.03
C ASN A 716 5.16 -26.92 -23.28
N THR A 717 4.03 -26.21 -23.16
CA THR A 717 3.10 -26.05 -24.28
C THR A 717 3.59 -24.95 -25.21
N GLU A 718 3.86 -25.30 -26.48
CA GLU A 718 4.37 -24.34 -27.48
C GLU A 718 3.23 -23.59 -28.17
N TYR A 719 3.13 -22.28 -27.94
CA TYR A 719 2.21 -21.40 -28.64
C TYR A 719 2.68 -19.95 -28.59
N ASN A 720 2.15 -19.14 -29.49
CA ASN A 720 2.30 -17.70 -29.50
C ASN A 720 0.93 -17.03 -29.37
N VAL A 721 0.84 -15.93 -28.62
CA VAL A 721 -0.37 -15.11 -28.60
C VAL A 721 -0.35 -14.21 -29.83
N VAL A 722 -1.43 -14.23 -30.61
CA VAL A 722 -1.53 -13.39 -31.82
C VAL A 722 -2.14 -12.04 -31.45
N ASN A 723 -1.43 -10.96 -31.76
CA ASN A 723 -1.96 -9.61 -31.56
C ASN A 723 -3.12 -9.35 -32.56
N PRO A 724 -4.30 -8.90 -32.12
CA PRO A 724 -5.44 -8.58 -32.98
C PRO A 724 -5.21 -7.44 -33.98
N ARG A 725 -4.15 -6.63 -33.80
CA ARG A 725 -3.72 -5.60 -34.75
C ARG A 725 -2.20 -5.62 -34.85
N VAL A 726 -1.68 -5.57 -36.07
CA VAL A 726 -0.26 -5.23 -36.28
C VAL A 726 -0.05 -3.78 -35.83
N GLY A 727 0.83 -3.59 -34.84
CA GLY A 727 1.29 -2.25 -34.45
C GLY A 727 2.21 -1.68 -35.53
N TYR A 728 2.24 -0.36 -35.67
CA TYR A 728 3.25 0.30 -36.50
C TYR A 728 3.93 1.40 -35.72
N THR A 729 5.25 1.45 -35.81
CA THR A 729 6.05 2.55 -35.28
C THR A 729 6.66 3.36 -36.40
N PHE A 730 6.73 4.66 -36.14
CA PHE A 730 7.41 5.64 -36.97
C PHE A 730 8.69 6.08 -36.25
N SER A 731 9.77 6.38 -36.98
CA SER A 731 10.92 7.05 -36.37
C SER A 731 10.53 8.48 -35.94
N GLU A 732 10.99 8.94 -34.77
CA GLU A 732 10.71 10.29 -34.25
C GLU A 732 11.98 11.17 -34.27
N PRO A 733 12.47 11.61 -35.44
CA PRO A 733 13.58 12.56 -35.48
C PRO A 733 13.09 13.95 -35.00
N LYS A 734 13.97 14.69 -34.32
CA LYS A 734 13.76 16.14 -34.12
C LYS A 734 13.99 16.84 -35.46
N ILE A 735 12.97 17.52 -35.99
CA ILE A 735 12.98 18.10 -37.34
C ILE A 735 12.75 19.61 -37.25
N HIS A 736 13.59 20.39 -37.91
CA HIS A 736 13.41 21.83 -38.10
C HIS A 736 13.06 22.13 -39.55
N ALA A 737 12.46 23.31 -39.80
CA ALA A 737 12.23 23.78 -41.15
C ALA A 737 13.55 23.90 -41.95
N GLY A 738 13.62 23.24 -43.10
CA GLY A 738 14.81 23.13 -43.96
C GLY A 738 15.55 21.80 -43.88
N ASP A 739 15.25 20.96 -42.89
CA ASP A 739 15.91 19.66 -42.71
C ASP A 739 15.46 18.64 -43.77
N THR A 740 16.36 17.70 -44.09
CA THR A 740 16.02 16.46 -44.80
C THR A 740 16.14 15.28 -43.84
N PHE A 741 15.09 14.47 -43.74
CA PHE A 741 14.99 13.37 -42.76
C PHE A 741 14.32 12.12 -43.35
N THR A 742 14.55 10.96 -42.74
CA THR A 742 13.96 9.69 -43.14
C THR A 742 13.01 9.17 -42.07
N LEU A 743 11.81 8.78 -42.52
CA LEU A 743 10.77 8.17 -41.71
C LEU A 743 10.67 6.68 -42.02
N ASP A 744 10.94 5.83 -41.02
CA ASP A 744 10.77 4.39 -41.13
C ASP A 744 9.37 3.97 -40.66
N ILE A 745 8.70 3.13 -41.43
CA ILE A 745 7.41 2.51 -41.10
C ILE A 745 7.67 1.06 -40.76
N SER A 746 7.59 0.71 -39.48
CA SER A 746 7.85 -0.65 -38.99
C SER A 746 6.57 -1.38 -38.64
N ALA A 747 6.53 -2.69 -38.85
CA ALA A 747 5.48 -3.56 -38.35
C ALA A 747 5.90 -4.19 -37.02
N GLU A 748 4.96 -4.35 -36.09
CA GLU A 748 5.19 -4.88 -34.75
C GLU A 748 4.36 -6.15 -34.49
N ASP A 749 5.01 -7.16 -33.92
CA ASP A 749 4.40 -8.43 -33.46
C ASP A 749 3.55 -9.15 -34.53
N VAL A 750 3.98 -9.10 -35.79
CA VAL A 750 3.27 -9.75 -36.89
C VAL A 750 3.62 -11.22 -36.93
N TYR A 751 2.65 -12.08 -37.24
CA TYR A 751 2.86 -13.50 -37.46
C TYR A 751 2.62 -13.85 -38.92
N ASP A 752 3.54 -14.62 -39.49
CA ASP A 752 3.44 -15.21 -40.84
C ASP A 752 3.21 -14.20 -41.98
N LEU A 753 3.77 -13.00 -41.91
CA LEU A 753 3.59 -11.98 -42.95
C LEU A 753 4.34 -12.34 -44.24
N ALA A 754 3.61 -12.50 -45.34
CA ALA A 754 4.18 -12.76 -46.66
C ALA A 754 4.11 -11.54 -47.58
N GLY A 755 3.25 -10.55 -47.33
CA GLY A 755 3.20 -9.34 -48.15
C GLY A 755 2.36 -8.21 -47.57
N TRP A 756 2.58 -7.00 -48.07
CA TRP A 756 1.90 -5.77 -47.67
C TRP A 756 1.65 -4.81 -48.84
N GLN A 757 0.60 -3.99 -48.74
CA GLN A 757 0.29 -2.89 -49.65
C GLN A 757 -0.34 -1.71 -48.90
N PHE A 758 0.05 -0.48 -49.25
CA PHE A 758 -0.62 0.76 -48.81
C PHE A 758 -0.25 1.98 -49.67
N ASP A 759 -0.91 3.11 -49.42
CA ASP A 759 -0.61 4.44 -49.95
C ASP A 759 -0.31 5.39 -48.78
N ILE A 760 0.48 6.45 -49.02
CA ILE A 760 0.80 7.49 -48.03
C ILE A 760 0.20 8.83 -48.49
N ALA A 761 -0.45 9.55 -47.58
CA ALA A 761 -0.85 10.94 -47.77
C ALA A 761 -0.14 11.84 -46.73
N PHE A 762 0.36 13.01 -47.15
CA PHE A 762 1.06 13.98 -46.31
C PHE A 762 0.69 15.42 -46.73
N ASP A 763 0.99 16.42 -45.90
CA ASP A 763 0.73 17.83 -46.22
C ASP A 763 1.79 18.40 -47.18
N PRO A 764 1.42 18.75 -48.43
CA PRO A 764 2.36 19.28 -49.41
C PRO A 764 2.74 20.75 -49.14
N GLU A 765 2.16 21.46 -48.18
CA GLU A 765 2.65 22.78 -47.77
C GLU A 765 3.82 22.66 -46.80
N VAL A 766 3.85 21.57 -46.01
CA VAL A 766 4.84 21.37 -44.94
C VAL A 766 5.96 20.40 -45.35
N LEU A 767 5.67 19.38 -46.16
CA LEU A 767 6.61 18.33 -46.52
C LEU A 767 6.78 18.18 -48.04
N GLU A 768 7.96 17.72 -48.44
CA GLU A 768 8.25 17.26 -49.80
C GLU A 768 8.90 15.88 -49.73
N ALA A 769 8.26 14.86 -50.31
CA ALA A 769 8.82 13.51 -50.36
C ALA A 769 9.89 13.43 -51.47
N ILE A 770 11.04 12.85 -51.13
CA ILE A 770 12.23 12.78 -51.99
C ILE A 770 12.43 11.35 -52.51
N GLU A 771 12.42 10.37 -51.61
CA GLU A 771 12.74 8.99 -51.94
C GLU A 771 11.94 7.99 -51.08
N VAL A 772 11.71 6.80 -51.65
CA VAL A 772 11.06 5.67 -50.99
C VAL A 772 11.93 4.43 -51.16
N ASN A 773 12.30 3.80 -50.04
CA ASN A 773 13.12 2.61 -49.97
C ASN A 773 12.38 1.47 -49.26
N GLU A 774 12.61 0.23 -49.71
CA GLU A 774 12.04 -0.95 -49.05
C GLU A 774 12.76 -1.21 -47.73
N GLY A 775 12.00 -1.53 -46.68
CA GLY A 775 12.55 -2.01 -45.42
C GLY A 775 13.16 -3.42 -45.51
N ASP A 776 13.66 -3.90 -44.38
CA ASP A 776 14.36 -5.18 -44.26
C ASP A 776 13.46 -6.33 -43.80
N PHE A 777 12.24 -6.05 -43.33
CA PHE A 777 11.42 -7.03 -42.63
C PHE A 777 11.13 -8.29 -43.44
N LEU A 778 10.64 -8.16 -44.67
CA LEU A 778 10.35 -9.31 -45.54
C LEU A 778 11.61 -10.02 -46.07
N LYS A 779 12.79 -9.40 -45.93
CA LYS A 779 14.10 -9.95 -46.34
C LYS A 779 14.79 -10.75 -45.23
N LYS A 780 14.24 -10.72 -44.01
CA LYS A 780 14.74 -11.53 -42.89
C LYS A 780 14.83 -13.00 -43.28
N GLU A 781 15.76 -13.70 -42.64
CA GLU A 781 16.00 -15.14 -42.91
C GLU A 781 16.41 -15.42 -44.36
N GLY A 782 16.97 -14.42 -45.06
CA GLY A 782 17.43 -14.55 -46.45
C GLY A 782 16.30 -14.56 -47.48
N GLY A 783 15.11 -14.06 -47.11
CA GLY A 783 13.95 -13.95 -47.99
C GLY A 783 14.22 -13.04 -49.20
N THR A 784 13.67 -13.43 -50.35
CA THR A 784 13.66 -12.59 -51.56
C THR A 784 12.32 -11.91 -51.72
N THR A 785 12.31 -10.65 -52.16
CA THR A 785 11.09 -9.84 -52.24
C THR A 785 10.87 -9.26 -53.64
N PHE A 786 9.60 -9.01 -53.97
CA PHE A 786 9.17 -8.13 -55.04
C PHE A 786 8.71 -6.81 -54.41
N PHE A 787 9.42 -5.71 -54.70
CA PHE A 787 9.11 -4.39 -54.15
C PHE A 787 8.68 -3.40 -55.24
N GLN A 788 7.59 -2.71 -54.97
CA GLN A 788 7.10 -1.61 -55.77
C GLN A 788 7.17 -0.30 -54.95
N LYS A 789 8.13 0.57 -55.30
CA LYS A 789 8.39 1.86 -54.62
C LYS A 789 7.31 2.93 -54.78
N GLY A 790 6.23 2.64 -55.50
CA GLY A 790 5.15 3.59 -55.74
C GLY A 790 5.50 4.79 -56.62
N THR A 791 4.60 5.77 -56.66
CA THR A 791 4.74 7.05 -57.37
C THR A 791 4.55 8.21 -56.41
N ILE A 792 5.55 9.11 -56.31
CA ILE A 792 5.51 10.33 -55.49
C ILE A 792 4.84 11.46 -56.29
N ASP A 793 3.83 12.08 -55.69
CA ASP A 793 3.17 13.29 -56.17
C ASP A 793 3.20 14.36 -55.06
N ASN A 794 4.25 15.18 -55.07
CA ASN A 794 4.43 16.26 -54.10
C ASN A 794 3.42 17.40 -54.29
N ALA A 795 2.75 17.51 -55.44
CA ALA A 795 1.74 18.55 -55.66
C ALA A 795 0.43 18.22 -54.92
N THR A 796 0.09 16.94 -54.79
CA THR A 796 -1.10 16.48 -54.07
C THR A 796 -0.82 15.86 -52.70
N GLY A 797 0.46 15.78 -52.32
CA GLY A 797 0.90 15.23 -51.03
C GLY A 797 0.66 13.72 -50.93
N LYS A 798 0.96 12.95 -51.98
CA LYS A 798 0.65 11.51 -52.04
C LYS A 798 1.80 10.66 -52.53
N ILE A 799 1.91 9.46 -51.97
CA ILE A 799 2.70 8.35 -52.50
C ILE A 799 1.76 7.17 -52.73
N SER A 800 1.61 6.74 -53.98
CA SER A 800 0.63 5.71 -54.35
C SER A 800 1.26 4.43 -54.87
N LYS A 801 0.55 3.31 -54.71
CA LYS A 801 0.93 1.96 -55.18
C LYS A 801 2.20 1.42 -54.51
N LEU A 802 2.32 1.57 -53.19
CA LEU A 802 3.40 0.96 -52.43
C LEU A 802 3.02 -0.47 -52.09
N SER A 803 3.89 -1.42 -52.39
CA SER A 803 3.69 -2.81 -52.01
C SER A 803 5.00 -3.57 -51.95
N SER A 804 5.11 -4.55 -51.05
CA SER A 804 6.14 -5.59 -51.11
C SER A 804 5.55 -6.96 -50.84
N ALA A 805 6.05 -7.99 -51.52
CA ALA A 805 5.69 -9.37 -51.29
C ALA A 805 6.94 -10.26 -51.27
N ARG A 806 7.00 -11.16 -50.29
CA ARG A 806 8.03 -12.21 -50.17
C ARG A 806 7.74 -13.31 -51.18
N LEU A 807 8.79 -13.82 -51.84
CA LEU A 807 8.70 -14.84 -52.90
C LEU A 807 8.95 -16.28 -52.37
N ASN A 808 9.26 -16.42 -51.09
CA ASN A 808 9.49 -17.70 -50.42
C ASN A 808 8.17 -18.39 -50.04
N GLU A 809 8.23 -19.69 -49.70
CA GLU A 809 7.07 -20.48 -49.23
C GLU A 809 6.76 -20.29 -47.73
N ASP A 810 7.40 -19.30 -47.07
CA ASP A 810 7.24 -18.97 -45.66
C ASP A 810 6.93 -17.47 -45.44
N GLY A 811 6.11 -17.17 -44.43
CA GLY A 811 5.92 -15.81 -43.93
C GLY A 811 6.92 -15.44 -42.83
N VAL A 812 7.11 -14.14 -42.60
CA VAL A 812 8.00 -13.61 -41.55
C VAL A 812 7.22 -13.28 -40.30
N THR A 813 7.76 -13.66 -39.15
CA THR A 813 7.20 -13.35 -37.83
C THR A 813 8.12 -12.41 -37.04
N GLY A 814 7.52 -11.46 -36.30
CA GLY A 814 8.21 -10.53 -35.40
C GLY A 814 8.01 -9.06 -35.79
N THR A 815 8.97 -8.22 -35.38
CA THR A 815 8.95 -6.74 -35.54
C THR A 815 10.06 -6.25 -36.47
N GLY A 816 9.81 -5.27 -37.34
CA GLY A 816 10.86 -4.59 -38.13
C GLY A 816 10.33 -3.72 -39.29
N THR A 817 11.24 -3.09 -40.04
CA THR A 817 10.91 -2.04 -41.00
C THR A 817 10.27 -2.60 -42.28
N LEU A 818 9.07 -2.13 -42.60
CA LEU A 818 8.40 -2.42 -43.88
C LEU A 818 8.88 -1.48 -44.99
N LEU A 819 8.97 -0.17 -44.70
CA LEU A 819 9.24 0.88 -45.68
C LEU A 819 9.97 2.06 -45.03
N SER A 820 10.87 2.71 -45.75
CA SER A 820 11.53 3.97 -45.36
C SER A 820 11.24 5.06 -46.38
N VAL A 821 10.86 6.26 -45.94
CA VAL A 821 10.54 7.41 -46.81
C VAL A 821 11.34 8.63 -46.39
N THR A 822 12.07 9.25 -47.32
CA THR A 822 12.84 10.47 -47.07
C THR A 822 12.05 11.70 -47.48
N PHE A 823 11.98 12.69 -46.59
CA PHE A 823 11.28 13.97 -46.77
C PHE A 823 12.21 15.16 -46.55
N THR A 824 11.86 16.30 -47.16
CA THR A 824 12.38 17.62 -46.81
C THR A 824 11.27 18.42 -46.12
N ALA A 825 11.59 19.03 -44.96
CA ALA A 825 10.72 19.91 -44.21
C ALA A 825 10.72 21.33 -44.80
N LYS A 826 9.60 21.79 -45.36
CA LYS A 826 9.52 23.10 -46.03
C LYS A 826 9.13 24.25 -45.10
N ALA A 827 8.40 23.95 -44.04
CA ALA A 827 7.90 24.95 -43.08
C ALA A 827 7.77 24.34 -41.68
N GLY A 828 7.84 25.17 -40.65
CA GLY A 828 7.55 24.77 -39.26
C GLY A 828 6.04 24.67 -39.01
N GLY A 829 5.65 23.78 -38.09
CA GLY A 829 4.24 23.53 -37.74
C GLY A 829 3.94 22.04 -37.52
N GLU A 830 2.73 21.75 -37.02
CA GLU A 830 2.21 20.40 -36.92
C GLU A 830 1.82 19.88 -38.31
N THR A 831 2.21 18.66 -38.66
CA THR A 831 1.87 18.00 -39.91
C THR A 831 1.40 16.56 -39.68
N ARG A 832 0.64 16.03 -40.64
CA ARG A 832 0.00 14.72 -40.55
C ARG A 832 0.39 13.84 -41.74
N LEU A 833 0.68 12.57 -41.45
CA LEU A 833 0.86 11.49 -42.42
C LEU A 833 -0.23 10.43 -42.20
N SER A 834 -0.90 10.00 -43.27
CA SER A 834 -1.95 8.96 -43.21
C SER A 834 -1.64 7.78 -44.14
N LEU A 835 -1.76 6.56 -43.63
CA LEU A 835 -1.72 5.33 -44.43
C LEU A 835 -3.12 4.99 -44.96
N ARG A 836 -3.24 4.76 -46.27
CA ARG A 836 -4.50 4.45 -46.96
C ARG A 836 -4.38 3.15 -47.76
N ASN A 837 -5.51 2.55 -48.15
CA ASN A 837 -5.57 1.33 -48.97
C ASN A 837 -4.70 0.18 -48.40
N PHE A 838 -4.78 0.00 -47.08
CA PHE A 838 -3.88 -0.82 -46.29
C PHE A 838 -4.28 -2.31 -46.30
N GLN A 839 -3.35 -3.20 -46.66
CA GLN A 839 -3.55 -4.66 -46.67
C GLN A 839 -2.28 -5.40 -46.27
N LEU A 840 -2.41 -6.41 -45.42
CA LEU A 840 -1.36 -7.40 -45.12
C LEU A 840 -1.87 -8.81 -45.42
N GLY A 841 -0.99 -9.69 -45.87
CA GLY A 841 -1.33 -11.08 -46.21
C GLY A 841 -0.34 -12.09 -45.65
N SER A 842 -0.87 -13.22 -45.18
CA SER A 842 -0.07 -14.37 -44.78
C SER A 842 0.41 -15.20 -45.97
N VAL A 843 1.25 -16.20 -45.73
CA VAL A 843 1.70 -17.14 -46.79
C VAL A 843 0.54 -17.95 -47.39
N THR A 844 -0.55 -18.14 -46.63
CA THR A 844 -1.77 -18.82 -47.09
C THR A 844 -2.74 -17.88 -47.82
N GLY A 845 -2.40 -16.60 -47.94
CA GLY A 845 -3.26 -15.57 -48.52
C GLY A 845 -4.38 -15.11 -47.59
N GLU A 846 -4.34 -15.47 -46.30
CA GLU A 846 -5.26 -14.93 -45.31
C GLU A 846 -4.92 -13.46 -45.03
N ALA A 847 -5.93 -12.61 -45.01
CA ALA A 847 -5.75 -11.21 -44.65
C ALA A 847 -5.35 -11.09 -43.18
N ILE A 848 -4.21 -10.45 -42.91
CA ILE A 848 -3.79 -10.10 -41.56
C ILE A 848 -4.41 -8.74 -41.24
N ASN A 849 -5.25 -8.69 -40.20
CA ASN A 849 -6.00 -7.49 -39.88
C ASN A 849 -5.06 -6.37 -39.38
N ALA A 850 -5.16 -5.23 -40.05
CA ALA A 850 -4.40 -4.03 -39.72
C ALA A 850 -5.22 -2.79 -40.08
N GLY A 851 -5.29 -1.84 -39.15
CA GLY A 851 -6.10 -0.63 -39.32
C GLY A 851 -5.36 0.48 -40.07
N PRO A 852 -6.08 1.45 -40.66
CA PRO A 852 -5.47 2.70 -41.11
C PRO A 852 -4.83 3.44 -39.92
N HIS A 853 -3.66 4.03 -40.13
CA HIS A 853 -2.92 4.77 -39.11
C HIS A 853 -2.68 6.21 -39.56
N GLU A 854 -2.95 7.16 -38.67
CA GLU A 854 -2.51 8.55 -38.80
C GLU A 854 -1.33 8.79 -37.85
N PHE A 855 -0.31 9.51 -38.33
CA PHE A 855 0.84 9.93 -37.55
C PHE A 855 0.90 11.44 -37.59
N VAL A 856 0.96 12.08 -36.42
CA VAL A 856 1.02 13.53 -36.27
C VAL A 856 2.33 13.88 -35.57
N PHE A 857 3.07 14.83 -36.13
CA PHE A 857 4.34 15.29 -35.58
C PHE A 857 4.57 16.76 -35.90
N THR A 858 5.45 17.41 -35.14
CA THR A 858 5.70 18.85 -35.22
C THR A 858 7.08 19.14 -35.77
N ILE A 859 7.16 20.08 -36.70
CA ILE A 859 8.40 20.65 -37.23
C ILE A 859 8.69 21.96 -36.50
N GLU A 860 9.85 22.07 -35.85
CA GLU A 860 10.23 23.24 -35.08
C GLU A 860 10.55 24.45 -35.98
N GLY A 861 10.31 25.66 -35.45
CA GLY A 861 10.48 26.93 -36.16
C GLY A 861 11.95 27.33 -36.43
N GLN A 862 12.15 28.44 -37.13
CA GLN A 862 13.49 28.91 -37.54
C GLN A 862 14.33 29.37 -36.33
N LEU A 863 15.57 28.86 -36.19
CA LEU A 863 16.49 29.09 -35.07
C LEU A 863 16.90 30.57 -34.89
N ALA A 864 17.17 31.00 -33.64
CA ALA A 864 17.69 32.34 -33.32
C ALA A 864 19.17 32.48 -33.73
N THR A 865 19.60 33.67 -34.18
CA THR A 865 21.01 33.93 -34.51
C THR A 865 21.82 34.09 -33.21
N GLY A 866 22.85 33.25 -33.01
CA GLY A 866 23.71 33.29 -31.82
C GLY A 866 23.34 32.29 -30.71
N ASP A 867 22.26 31.51 -30.87
CA ASP A 867 21.91 30.39 -29.97
C ASP A 867 22.70 29.14 -30.39
N VAL A 868 23.80 28.88 -29.70
CA VAL A 868 24.80 27.88 -30.10
C VAL A 868 24.42 26.51 -29.56
N ASN A 869 23.87 26.45 -28.35
CA ASN A 869 23.41 25.19 -27.73
C ASN A 869 21.98 24.79 -28.14
N ARG A 870 21.27 25.67 -28.86
CA ARG A 870 19.90 25.48 -29.38
C ARG A 870 18.85 25.31 -28.29
N ASP A 871 19.03 25.99 -27.16
CA ASP A 871 18.08 25.95 -26.04
C ASP A 871 16.98 27.03 -26.12
N GLY A 872 17.00 27.85 -27.19
CA GLY A 872 16.03 28.92 -27.43
C GLY A 872 16.38 30.23 -26.74
N GLN A 873 17.55 30.34 -26.11
CA GLN A 873 18.06 31.54 -25.46
C GLN A 873 19.50 31.82 -25.89
N VAL A 874 19.82 33.07 -26.21
CA VAL A 874 21.22 33.49 -26.41
C VAL A 874 21.78 33.97 -25.07
N SER A 875 22.58 33.12 -24.43
CA SER A 875 23.03 33.28 -23.06
C SER A 875 24.56 33.34 -22.93
N VAL A 876 25.04 33.51 -21.69
CA VAL A 876 26.49 33.45 -21.40
C VAL A 876 27.06 32.05 -21.66
N LEU A 877 26.24 31.00 -21.65
CA LEU A 877 26.68 29.64 -22.00
C LEU A 877 27.06 29.55 -23.48
N ASP A 878 26.34 30.25 -24.36
CA ASP A 878 26.63 30.29 -25.80
C ASP A 878 27.97 30.99 -26.07
N LEU A 879 28.27 32.07 -25.32
CA LEU A 879 29.58 32.71 -25.36
C LEU A 879 30.70 31.77 -24.92
N ILE A 880 30.47 31.00 -23.87
CA ILE A 880 31.45 30.02 -23.37
C ILE A 880 31.69 28.93 -24.43
N LEU A 881 30.64 28.43 -25.06
CA LEU A 881 30.73 27.39 -26.07
C LEU A 881 31.54 27.83 -27.28
N VAL A 882 31.33 29.03 -27.80
CA VAL A 882 32.18 29.57 -28.88
C VAL A 882 33.61 29.79 -28.39
N SER A 883 33.78 30.35 -27.19
CA SER A 883 35.11 30.71 -26.67
C SER A 883 36.06 29.52 -26.49
N ARG A 884 35.52 28.33 -26.19
CA ARG A 884 36.30 27.11 -25.99
C ARG A 884 36.96 26.59 -27.26
N HIS A 885 36.43 26.98 -28.42
CA HIS A 885 36.86 26.49 -29.73
C HIS A 885 37.51 27.59 -30.58
N LEU A 886 37.87 28.73 -29.98
CA LEU A 886 38.57 29.81 -30.69
C LEU A 886 39.91 29.32 -31.26
N GLY A 887 40.07 29.51 -32.58
CA GLY A 887 41.24 29.07 -33.34
C GLY A 887 41.12 27.64 -33.90
N GLU A 888 40.00 26.95 -33.69
CA GLU A 888 39.69 25.66 -34.31
C GLU A 888 39.00 25.83 -35.68
N ASP A 889 39.09 24.79 -36.51
CA ASP A 889 38.35 24.66 -37.77
C ASP A 889 36.91 24.18 -37.49
N ALA A 890 35.93 24.73 -38.22
CA ALA A 890 34.50 24.46 -38.00
C ALA A 890 34.09 23.00 -38.24
N SER A 891 34.93 22.17 -38.87
CA SER A 891 34.64 20.75 -39.14
C SER A 891 34.40 19.91 -37.88
N ALA A 892 35.03 20.24 -36.76
CA ALA A 892 34.86 19.53 -35.49
C ALA A 892 33.67 20.05 -34.67
N ASN A 893 33.40 21.35 -34.74
CA ASN A 893 32.35 22.02 -33.95
C ASN A 893 31.55 23.01 -34.82
N PRO A 894 30.71 22.52 -35.75
CA PRO A 894 30.04 23.36 -36.75
C PRO A 894 29.04 24.37 -36.15
N GLN A 895 28.64 24.14 -34.90
CA GLN A 895 27.70 25.02 -34.19
C GLN A 895 28.38 26.26 -33.60
N ALA A 896 29.69 26.22 -33.37
CA ALA A 896 30.46 27.34 -32.83
C ALA A 896 30.93 28.32 -33.93
N ASP A 897 30.85 27.93 -35.20
CA ASP A 897 31.05 28.79 -36.37
C ASP A 897 29.71 29.46 -36.73
N VAL A 898 29.45 30.59 -36.09
CA VAL A 898 28.15 31.27 -36.12
C VAL A 898 27.96 32.05 -37.41
N ASN A 899 29.05 32.61 -37.96
CA ASN A 899 29.02 33.31 -39.25
C ASN A 899 29.15 32.37 -40.47
N ARG A 900 29.49 31.09 -40.25
CA ARG A 900 29.66 30.03 -41.25
C ARG A 900 30.78 30.31 -42.25
N ASP A 901 31.85 30.97 -41.82
CA ASP A 901 33.02 31.24 -42.64
C ASP A 901 34.04 30.10 -42.65
N GLY A 902 33.81 29.06 -41.83
CA GLY A 902 34.65 27.88 -41.69
C GLY A 902 35.70 27.96 -40.58
N ILE A 903 35.83 29.09 -39.88
CA ILE A 903 36.88 29.33 -38.88
C ILE A 903 36.27 29.91 -37.60
N ILE A 904 36.37 29.19 -36.48
CA ILE A 904 35.83 29.68 -35.20
C ILE A 904 36.78 30.73 -34.62
N ASN A 905 36.36 31.99 -34.64
CA ASN A 905 37.18 33.13 -34.24
C ASN A 905 36.41 34.19 -33.43
N ILE A 906 37.04 35.33 -33.14
CA ILE A 906 36.43 36.36 -32.29
C ILE A 906 35.16 36.96 -32.93
N GLN A 907 35.00 36.88 -34.26
CA GLN A 907 33.81 37.35 -34.96
C GLN A 907 32.58 36.50 -34.60
N ASP A 908 32.73 35.18 -34.47
CA ASP A 908 31.64 34.30 -34.02
C ASP A 908 31.20 34.64 -32.59
N LEU A 909 32.18 34.85 -31.72
CA LEU A 909 31.92 35.23 -30.33
C LEU A 909 31.22 36.59 -30.25
N ILE A 910 31.58 37.53 -31.13
CA ILE A 910 30.96 38.85 -31.21
C ILE A 910 29.53 38.79 -31.72
N ILE A 911 29.21 37.87 -32.63
CA ILE A 911 27.82 37.65 -33.08
C ILE A 911 26.97 37.12 -31.94
N VAL A 912 27.47 36.14 -31.17
CA VAL A 912 26.76 35.67 -29.97
C VAL A 912 26.62 36.81 -28.94
N ALA A 913 27.66 37.61 -28.72
CA ALA A 913 27.64 38.74 -27.78
C ALA A 913 26.67 39.85 -28.21
N GLN A 914 26.48 40.05 -29.51
CA GLN A 914 25.52 41.00 -30.05
C GLN A 914 24.08 40.62 -29.66
N HIS A 915 23.76 39.33 -29.73
CA HIS A 915 22.42 38.79 -29.46
C HIS A 915 22.21 38.37 -27.99
N LEU A 916 23.19 38.63 -27.11
CA LEU A 916 23.14 38.22 -25.70
C LEU A 916 21.89 38.76 -24.99
N GLY A 917 21.04 37.85 -24.53
CA GLY A 917 19.75 38.13 -23.88
C GLY A 917 18.51 37.99 -24.77
N GLU A 918 18.67 37.63 -26.06
CA GLU A 918 17.56 37.33 -26.96
C GLU A 918 16.98 35.92 -26.71
N SER A 919 15.66 35.76 -26.89
CA SER A 919 14.98 34.46 -26.80
C SER A 919 13.84 34.37 -27.80
N THR A 920 13.64 33.18 -28.37
CA THR A 920 12.52 32.87 -29.29
C THR A 920 11.24 32.43 -28.58
N ALA A 921 11.29 32.25 -27.25
CA ALA A 921 10.11 31.97 -26.44
C ALA A 921 9.50 33.27 -25.89
N ALA A 922 8.15 33.35 -25.84
CA ALA A 922 7.43 34.42 -25.16
C ALA A 922 7.59 34.29 -23.63
N ALA A 923 8.77 34.59 -23.10
CA ALA A 923 9.09 34.57 -21.68
C ALA A 923 9.78 35.88 -21.26
N ALA A 924 9.47 36.33 -20.04
CA ALA A 924 9.97 37.59 -19.48
C ALA A 924 11.51 37.58 -19.31
N PRO A 925 12.18 38.75 -19.36
CA PRO A 925 13.64 38.83 -19.28
C PRO A 925 14.10 38.31 -17.92
N SER A 926 14.78 37.17 -17.91
CA SER A 926 15.37 36.60 -16.70
C SER A 926 16.71 37.28 -16.44
N ALA A 927 16.96 37.73 -15.20
CA ALA A 927 18.24 38.28 -14.79
C ALA A 927 19.35 37.24 -15.04
N ILE A 928 20.45 37.68 -15.66
CA ILE A 928 21.61 36.87 -16.04
C ILE A 928 22.14 36.13 -14.78
N ALA A 929 21.82 34.84 -14.64
CA ALA A 929 22.29 34.02 -13.54
C ALA A 929 23.71 33.53 -13.83
N ILE A 930 24.71 34.25 -13.31
CA ILE A 930 26.12 33.86 -13.41
C ILE A 930 26.43 32.94 -12.24
N ASN A 931 26.51 31.63 -12.50
CA ASN A 931 27.06 30.67 -11.55
C ASN A 931 28.04 29.73 -12.26
N ASN A 932 29.14 29.44 -11.56
CA ASN A 932 30.27 28.56 -11.91
C ASN A 932 31.50 29.30 -12.47
N GLY A 933 32.65 29.09 -11.82
CA GLY A 933 33.93 29.78 -12.02
C GLY A 933 34.65 29.50 -13.35
N GLU A 934 33.94 29.43 -14.46
CA GLU A 934 34.50 29.28 -15.81
C GLU A 934 34.71 30.62 -16.54
N LEU A 935 33.96 31.68 -16.18
CA LEU A 935 34.12 33.00 -16.78
C LEU A 935 34.89 33.94 -15.82
N THR A 936 35.98 34.55 -16.27
CA THR A 936 36.80 35.47 -15.45
C THR A 936 36.82 36.89 -16.03
N PRO A 937 36.98 37.94 -15.21
CA PRO A 937 37.16 39.31 -15.69
C PRO A 937 38.29 39.43 -16.70
N THR A 938 39.39 38.69 -16.49
CA THR A 938 40.55 38.67 -17.38
C THR A 938 40.21 38.08 -18.74
N MET A 939 39.38 37.03 -18.80
CA MET A 939 38.91 36.45 -20.07
C MET A 939 38.02 37.41 -20.84
N ILE A 940 37.03 38.01 -20.18
CA ILE A 940 36.13 38.97 -20.83
C ILE A 940 36.93 40.20 -21.30
N GLN A 941 37.88 40.68 -20.49
CA GLN A 941 38.76 41.78 -20.86
C GLN A 941 39.64 41.44 -22.07
N ALA A 942 40.15 40.21 -22.15
CA ALA A 942 40.92 39.73 -23.31
C ALA A 942 40.06 39.66 -24.57
N TRP A 943 38.82 39.18 -24.48
CA TRP A 943 37.87 39.19 -25.60
C TRP A 943 37.54 40.61 -26.06
N ILE A 944 37.31 41.54 -25.11
CA ILE A 944 37.10 42.97 -25.43
C ILE A 944 38.33 43.54 -26.13
N THR A 945 39.54 43.29 -25.63
CA THR A 945 40.77 43.79 -26.25
C THR A 945 40.97 43.22 -27.65
N GLN A 946 40.74 41.92 -27.85
CA GLN A 946 40.84 41.30 -29.17
C GLN A 946 39.77 41.83 -30.13
N ALA A 947 38.53 41.94 -29.67
CA ALA A 947 37.44 42.49 -30.46
C ALA A 947 37.66 43.97 -30.79
N GLN A 948 38.26 44.77 -29.91
CA GLN A 948 38.64 46.16 -30.19
C GLN A 948 39.74 46.27 -31.26
N LEU A 949 40.68 45.32 -31.29
CA LEU A 949 41.72 45.25 -32.32
C LEU A 949 41.17 44.82 -33.68
N GLU A 950 40.20 43.91 -33.69
CA GLU A 950 39.58 43.36 -34.90
C GLU A 950 38.30 44.09 -35.31
N ASN A 951 37.96 45.20 -34.63
CA ASN A 951 36.73 45.94 -34.85
C ASN A 951 36.64 46.49 -36.28
N ASP A 952 35.73 45.92 -37.06
CA ASP A 952 35.46 46.30 -38.45
C ASP A 952 34.64 47.60 -38.59
N GLY A 953 34.22 48.20 -37.47
CA GLY A 953 33.41 49.41 -37.42
C GLY A 953 31.91 49.19 -37.66
N SER A 954 31.46 47.93 -37.80
CA SER A 954 30.06 47.58 -37.93
C SER A 954 29.27 47.86 -36.66
N LEU A 955 27.95 48.03 -36.80
CA LEU A 955 27.07 48.20 -35.64
C LEU A 955 27.05 46.94 -34.77
N ALA A 956 27.12 45.77 -35.41
CA ALA A 956 27.23 44.45 -34.79
C ALA A 956 28.44 44.38 -33.84
N PHE A 957 29.64 44.71 -34.34
CA PHE A 957 30.86 44.71 -33.53
C PHE A 957 30.79 45.69 -32.35
N ARG A 958 30.27 46.90 -32.58
CA ARG A 958 30.11 47.88 -31.49
C ARG A 958 29.13 47.42 -30.42
N GLN A 959 28.05 46.76 -30.81
CA GLN A 959 27.06 46.22 -29.87
C GLN A 959 27.61 45.01 -29.10
N GLY A 960 28.30 44.08 -29.79
CA GLY A 960 28.98 42.95 -29.16
C GLY A 960 30.01 43.40 -28.12
N ILE A 961 30.89 44.35 -28.48
CA ILE A 961 31.87 44.92 -27.53
C ILE A 961 31.16 45.59 -26.33
N ALA A 962 30.13 46.40 -26.57
CA ALA A 962 29.40 47.09 -25.49
C ALA A 962 28.69 46.11 -24.53
N ASN A 963 28.16 45.00 -25.05
CA ASN A 963 27.55 43.95 -24.24
C ASN A 963 28.60 43.17 -23.43
N LEU A 964 29.78 42.89 -23.99
CA LEU A 964 30.91 42.31 -23.26
C LEU A 964 31.44 43.26 -22.16
N GLU A 965 31.51 44.57 -22.41
CA GLU A 965 31.90 45.58 -21.42
C GLU A 965 30.89 45.66 -20.26
N ARG A 966 29.59 45.56 -20.54
CA ARG A 966 28.55 45.47 -19.50
C ARG A 966 28.66 44.17 -18.70
N LEU A 967 28.95 43.06 -19.37
CA LEU A 967 29.16 41.77 -18.72
C LEU A 967 30.38 41.83 -17.80
N LEU A 968 31.49 42.46 -18.21
CA LEU A 968 32.70 42.66 -17.39
C LEU A 968 32.42 43.49 -16.13
N ALA A 969 31.59 44.53 -16.24
CA ALA A 969 31.24 45.40 -15.12
C ALA A 969 30.54 44.65 -13.98
N LEU A 970 29.87 43.52 -14.24
CA LEU A 970 29.22 42.70 -13.22
C LEU A 970 30.21 41.94 -12.31
N PHE A 971 31.50 41.88 -12.66
CA PHE A 971 32.50 41.09 -11.93
C PHE A 971 33.53 41.90 -11.12
N ILE A 972 33.37 43.22 -11.00
CA ILE A 972 34.28 44.10 -10.24
C ILE A 972 33.52 44.68 -9.04
N PRO A 973 33.93 44.42 -7.79
CA PRO A 973 33.28 45.01 -6.61
C PRO A 973 33.59 46.51 -6.51
N GLU A 974 32.65 47.30 -5.98
CA GLU A 974 32.80 48.75 -5.85
C GLU A 974 33.81 49.14 -4.74
N GLU A 975 33.97 48.31 -3.70
CA GLU A 975 34.87 48.57 -2.56
C GLU A 975 35.72 47.35 -2.21
N THR A 976 36.94 47.60 -1.71
CA THR A 976 37.79 46.56 -1.11
C THR A 976 37.28 46.28 0.31
N VAL A 977 36.99 45.01 0.63
CA VAL A 977 36.39 44.62 1.92
C VAL A 977 36.99 43.31 2.42
N LEU A 978 37.34 43.25 3.71
CA LEU A 978 37.58 41.99 4.41
C LEU A 978 36.25 41.45 4.95
N LEU A 979 35.94 40.20 4.69
CA LEU A 979 34.70 39.53 5.13
C LEU A 979 34.96 38.58 6.30
N HIS A 980 33.88 38.08 6.93
CA HIS A 980 34.00 37.15 8.05
C HIS A 980 34.49 35.78 7.56
N ASN A 981 35.44 35.22 8.29
CA ASN A 981 35.92 33.87 8.05
C ASN A 981 34.80 32.82 8.25
N TYR A 982 34.87 31.73 7.49
CA TYR A 982 33.93 30.62 7.55
C TYR A 982 34.69 29.29 7.46
N PRO A 983 34.41 28.30 8.34
CA PRO A 983 33.51 28.41 9.51
C PRO A 983 34.04 29.35 10.62
N ASN A 984 33.17 29.84 11.51
CA ASN A 984 33.54 30.59 12.72
C ASN A 984 32.49 30.36 13.84
N PRO A 985 32.81 29.71 14.97
CA PRO A 985 34.11 29.15 15.31
C PRO A 985 34.56 28.01 14.37
N PHE A 986 35.86 27.79 14.26
CA PHE A 986 36.45 26.75 13.41
C PHE A 986 37.38 25.80 14.18
N ASN A 987 37.59 24.60 13.61
CA ASN A 987 38.53 23.58 14.09
C ASN A 987 38.88 22.58 12.96
N PRO A 988 40.15 22.39 12.55
CA PRO A 988 41.31 23.26 12.79
C PRO A 988 41.43 24.41 11.77
N GLU A 989 40.67 24.37 10.66
CA GLU A 989 40.88 25.23 9.49
C GLU A 989 39.72 26.21 9.20
N THR A 990 40.01 27.32 8.53
CA THR A 990 39.03 28.32 8.10
C THR A 990 39.43 28.99 6.79
N TRP A 991 38.44 29.45 6.03
CA TRP A 991 38.63 30.36 4.91
C TRP A 991 38.28 31.79 5.32
N ILE A 992 39.04 32.76 4.83
CA ILE A 992 38.90 34.18 5.14
C ILE A 992 38.62 34.91 3.82
N PRO A 993 37.34 35.16 3.53
CA PRO A 993 36.94 35.78 2.27
C PRO A 993 37.23 37.29 2.26
N TYR A 994 37.51 37.82 1.07
CA TYR A 994 37.73 39.25 0.85
C TYR A 994 37.29 39.68 -0.56
N GLN A 995 37.21 40.98 -0.79
CA GLN A 995 36.90 41.60 -2.07
C GLN A 995 37.95 42.66 -2.37
N LEU A 996 38.34 42.80 -3.64
CA LEU A 996 39.27 43.83 -4.10
C LEU A 996 38.61 44.69 -5.17
N ALA A 997 38.41 45.98 -4.90
CA ALA A 997 37.92 46.92 -5.93
C ALA A 997 38.98 47.27 -6.98
N LYS A 998 40.26 47.07 -6.65
CA LYS A 998 41.41 47.30 -7.53
C LYS A 998 42.46 46.21 -7.33
N PRO A 999 43.26 45.86 -8.35
CA PRO A 999 44.38 44.93 -8.18
C PRO A 999 45.35 45.43 -7.11
N ALA A 1000 45.81 44.56 -6.21
CA ALA A 1000 46.71 44.92 -5.11
C ALA A 1000 47.56 43.74 -4.65
N GLU A 1001 48.71 44.01 -4.02
CA GLU A 1001 49.43 43.03 -3.21
C GLU A 1001 48.63 42.75 -1.93
N VAL A 1002 48.37 41.47 -1.62
CA VAL A 1002 47.52 41.11 -0.48
C VAL A 1002 48.28 40.28 0.53
N THR A 1003 48.29 40.77 1.77
CA THR A 1003 48.84 40.05 2.92
C THR A 1003 47.80 39.95 4.02
N LEU A 1004 47.66 38.76 4.61
CA LEU A 1004 46.76 38.52 5.74
C LEU A 1004 47.55 38.09 6.97
N ILE A 1005 47.48 38.87 8.05
CA ILE A 1005 48.25 38.65 9.28
C ILE A 1005 47.30 38.29 10.41
N ILE A 1006 47.62 37.21 11.12
CA ILE A 1006 46.84 36.65 12.21
C ILE A 1006 47.55 36.94 13.53
N TYR A 1007 46.81 37.44 14.52
CA TYR A 1007 47.28 37.90 15.81
C TYR A 1007 46.58 37.17 16.97
N ALA A 1008 47.32 36.94 18.05
CA ALA A 1008 46.79 36.54 19.34
C ALA A 1008 46.13 37.72 20.07
N PRO A 1009 45.31 37.50 21.13
CA PRO A 1009 44.62 38.57 21.86
C PRO A 1009 45.54 39.66 22.45
N ASN A 1010 46.79 39.32 22.72
CA ASN A 1010 47.80 40.24 23.24
C ASN A 1010 48.52 41.04 22.12
N GLY A 1011 48.12 40.87 20.86
CA GLY A 1011 48.72 41.53 19.70
C GLY A 1011 49.96 40.83 19.12
N ALA A 1012 50.38 39.68 19.66
CA ALA A 1012 51.49 38.93 19.08
C ALA A 1012 51.09 38.31 17.73
N VAL A 1013 51.96 38.41 16.72
CA VAL A 1013 51.75 37.75 15.43
C VAL A 1013 51.81 36.24 15.61
N VAL A 1014 50.80 35.56 15.07
CA VAL A 1014 50.63 34.11 15.11
C VAL A 1014 50.96 33.50 13.76
N ARG A 1015 50.49 34.11 12.67
CA ARG A 1015 50.73 33.62 11.30
C ARG A 1015 50.61 34.77 10.30
N THR A 1016 51.54 34.84 9.35
CA THR A 1016 51.43 35.69 8.16
C THR A 1016 51.12 34.83 6.93
N LEU A 1017 50.14 35.25 6.12
CA LEU A 1017 49.76 34.66 4.85
C LEU A 1017 50.01 35.67 3.73
N GLU A 1018 51.07 35.48 2.96
CA GLU A 1018 51.38 36.30 1.79
C GLU A 1018 50.62 35.73 0.58
N LEU A 1019 49.55 36.39 0.16
CA LEU A 1019 48.73 35.97 -0.98
C LEU A 1019 49.21 36.56 -2.30
N GLY A 1020 50.14 37.53 -2.25
CA GLY A 1020 50.77 38.16 -3.40
C GLY A 1020 49.84 39.09 -4.19
N HIS A 1021 50.23 39.44 -5.42
CA HIS A 1021 49.43 40.28 -6.30
C HIS A 1021 48.12 39.60 -6.71
N GLN A 1022 47.00 40.22 -6.39
CA GLN A 1022 45.67 39.73 -6.70
C GLN A 1022 44.90 40.75 -7.54
N PRO A 1023 44.24 40.35 -8.65
CA PRO A 1023 43.42 41.26 -9.47
C PRO A 1023 42.17 41.74 -8.73
N ALA A 1024 41.52 42.80 -9.24
CA ALA A 1024 40.21 43.21 -8.72
C ALA A 1024 39.18 42.08 -8.89
N GLY A 1025 38.31 41.88 -7.89
CA GLY A 1025 37.28 40.85 -7.92
C GLY A 1025 36.89 40.32 -6.54
N PHE A 1026 35.97 39.35 -6.56
CA PHE A 1026 35.46 38.65 -5.38
C PHE A 1026 36.30 37.42 -5.03
N TYR A 1027 36.74 37.29 -3.78
CA TYR A 1027 37.53 36.18 -3.23
C TYR A 1027 36.77 35.49 -2.09
N GLU A 1028 35.56 35.02 -2.41
CA GLU A 1028 34.62 34.51 -1.40
C GLU A 1028 34.47 32.98 -1.39
N SER A 1029 34.81 32.31 -2.50
CA SER A 1029 34.74 30.86 -2.62
C SER A 1029 35.95 30.19 -1.97
N ARG A 1030 35.82 28.92 -1.57
CA ARG A 1030 36.93 28.14 -0.97
C ARG A 1030 38.18 28.06 -1.85
N SER A 1031 38.03 28.13 -3.18
CA SER A 1031 39.14 28.10 -4.14
C SER A 1031 39.86 29.44 -4.28
N ARG A 1032 39.30 30.54 -3.75
CA ARG A 1032 39.84 31.90 -3.91
C ARG A 1032 40.06 32.65 -2.61
N ALA A 1033 39.34 32.33 -1.54
CA ALA A 1033 39.50 32.94 -0.22
C ALA A 1033 40.84 32.54 0.43
N ALA A 1034 41.35 33.38 1.34
CA ALA A 1034 42.57 33.06 2.07
C ALA A 1034 42.34 31.88 3.02
N TYR A 1035 43.30 30.96 3.12
CA TYR A 1035 43.15 29.74 3.91
C TYR A 1035 44.08 29.73 5.12
N TRP A 1036 43.56 29.37 6.29
CA TRP A 1036 44.36 29.14 7.49
C TRP A 1036 44.00 27.80 8.14
N ASP A 1037 45.03 27.03 8.50
CA ASP A 1037 44.96 25.67 9.06
C ASP A 1037 45.03 25.62 10.60
N GLY A 1038 44.96 26.79 11.27
CA GLY A 1038 45.01 26.87 12.73
C GLY A 1038 46.38 26.58 13.33
N ARG A 1039 47.46 26.84 12.57
CA ARG A 1039 48.86 26.71 13.02
C ARG A 1039 49.59 28.05 13.01
N ASN A 1040 50.61 28.18 13.87
CA ASN A 1040 51.47 29.37 13.92
C ASN A 1040 52.52 29.36 12.77
N GLU A 1041 53.42 30.36 12.74
CA GLU A 1041 54.47 30.47 11.70
C GLU A 1041 55.41 29.26 11.63
N VAL A 1042 55.70 28.61 12.75
CA VAL A 1042 56.55 27.40 12.81
C VAL A 1042 55.78 26.09 12.63
N GLY A 1043 54.47 26.16 12.32
CA GLY A 1043 53.63 25.01 12.00
C GLY A 1043 52.98 24.31 13.21
N GLU A 1044 53.04 24.91 14.39
CA GLU A 1044 52.47 24.34 15.60
C GLU A 1044 50.99 24.71 15.83
N PRO A 1045 50.22 23.74 16.35
CA PRO A 1045 49.00 23.87 17.11
C PRO A 1045 48.63 25.19 17.81
N VAL A 1046 47.83 26.14 17.31
CA VAL A 1046 47.44 27.29 18.18
C VAL A 1046 46.32 26.91 19.18
N ALA A 1047 46.28 27.46 20.39
CA ALA A 1047 45.29 27.07 21.40
C ALA A 1047 43.85 27.50 21.05
N SER A 1048 42.84 26.85 21.64
CA SER A 1048 41.45 27.35 21.60
C SER A 1048 41.36 28.77 22.16
N GLY A 1049 40.73 29.69 21.44
CA GLY A 1049 40.71 31.08 21.85
C GLY A 1049 40.31 32.06 20.75
N ILE A 1050 40.29 33.34 21.12
CA ILE A 1050 40.00 34.43 20.20
C ILE A 1050 41.29 34.80 19.47
N TYR A 1051 41.22 34.95 18.15
CA TYR A 1051 42.30 35.47 17.32
C TYR A 1051 41.76 36.61 16.46
N PHE A 1052 42.66 37.47 15.99
CA PHE A 1052 42.33 38.56 15.08
C PHE A 1052 43.08 38.36 13.78
N TYR A 1053 42.49 38.74 12.66
CA TYR A 1053 43.16 38.72 11.36
C TYR A 1053 42.98 40.06 10.67
N THR A 1054 44.06 40.55 10.09
CA THR A 1054 44.10 41.82 9.37
C THR A 1054 44.46 41.55 7.92
N LEU A 1055 43.63 42.03 7.01
CA LEU A 1055 43.95 42.12 5.58
C LEU A 1055 44.66 43.45 5.35
N SER A 1056 45.83 43.42 4.73
CA SER A 1056 46.61 44.59 4.32
C SER A 1056 46.85 44.55 2.81
N THR A 1057 46.71 45.71 2.18
CA THR A 1057 47.05 45.93 0.77
C THR A 1057 48.08 47.05 0.62
N GLU A 1058 49.27 46.90 1.20
CA GLU A 1058 50.35 47.90 1.09
C GLU A 1058 51.04 47.87 -0.29
N SER A 1059 51.24 49.04 -0.89
CA SER A 1059 51.93 49.20 -2.18
C SER A 1059 53.45 49.27 -2.02
N THR A 1060 54.20 48.49 -2.81
CA THR A 1060 55.66 48.67 -2.95
C THR A 1060 56.02 50.05 -3.53
N ARG A 1061 57.21 50.54 -3.15
CA ARG A 1061 57.78 51.89 -3.35
C ARG A 1061 57.51 52.54 -4.72
N ASP A 1062 57.17 53.82 -4.66
CA ASP A 1062 57.05 54.83 -5.74
C ASP A 1062 55.69 54.96 -6.44
N SER A 1063 54.61 55.18 -5.69
CA SER A 1063 53.61 56.23 -6.01
C SER A 1063 52.63 56.42 -4.86
N VAL A 1064 52.42 57.66 -4.45
CA VAL A 1064 51.38 58.03 -3.47
C VAL A 1064 50.11 58.33 -4.25
N THR A 1065 49.14 57.41 -4.19
CA THR A 1065 47.71 57.74 -4.30
C THR A 1065 46.91 56.81 -3.39
N ALA A 1066 46.06 57.41 -2.56
CA ALA A 1066 45.21 56.80 -1.53
C ALA A 1066 44.74 55.36 -1.82
N GLY A 1067 45.06 54.41 -0.92
CA GLY A 1067 44.51 53.06 -1.04
C GLY A 1067 45.07 51.96 -0.14
N ASP A 1068 45.81 52.24 0.93
CA ASP A 1068 46.19 51.18 1.88
C ASP A 1068 44.92 50.72 2.63
N PHE A 1069 44.32 49.62 2.17
CA PHE A 1069 43.19 49.01 2.86
C PHE A 1069 43.73 48.14 3.99
N ASN A 1070 43.40 48.51 5.22
CA ASN A 1070 43.64 47.71 6.40
C ASN A 1070 42.32 47.49 7.14
N ALA A 1071 41.89 46.23 7.23
CA ALA A 1071 40.73 45.86 8.04
C ALA A 1071 41.05 44.67 8.91
N THR A 1072 40.69 44.76 10.19
CA THR A 1072 40.87 43.69 11.16
C THR A 1072 39.54 43.09 11.56
N ARG A 1073 39.46 41.78 11.61
CA ARG A 1073 38.30 41.04 12.12
C ARG A 1073 38.70 40.01 13.16
N LYS A 1074 37.71 39.59 13.93
CA LYS A 1074 37.83 38.58 14.98
C LYS A 1074 37.42 37.20 14.45
N MET A 1075 38.18 36.17 14.83
CA MET A 1075 37.81 34.76 14.65
C MET A 1075 37.96 34.00 15.97
N LEU A 1076 37.25 32.87 16.09
CA LEU A 1076 37.27 32.00 17.24
C LEU A 1076 37.71 30.59 16.80
N ILE A 1077 38.79 30.08 17.36
CA ILE A 1077 39.17 28.68 17.20
C ILE A 1077 38.69 27.89 18.43
N ARG A 1078 38.02 26.77 18.18
CA ARG A 1078 37.44 25.89 19.22
C ARG A 1078 37.94 24.46 19.00
N LYS A 1079 39.15 24.19 19.48
CA LYS A 1079 39.73 22.83 19.53
C LYS A 1079 39.05 21.97 20.57
#